data_AF-A0A3B0BJ20-F1
#
_entry.id   AF-A0A3B0BJ20-F1
#
_cell.length_a   1.000
_cell.length_b   1.000
_cell.length_c   1.000
_cell.angle_alpha   90.00
_cell.angle_beta   90.00
_cell.angle_gamma   90.00
#
_symmetry.space_group_name_H-M   'P 1'
#
loop_
_entity.id
_entity.type
_entity.pdbx_description
1 polymer ?
#
loop_
_entity_poly.entity_id
_entity_poly.type
_entity_poly.pdbx_seq_one_letter_code
_entity_poly.pdbx_strand_id
1 'polypeptide(L)'
;MNPLKGDNGAVRIYTDKWTVMDMVAPTADDQDRIGQRDGSIEGFVTAFYNGPAGPDTRARLVCDGEYLHIGLASERADETSPDAENVFILLATPADGNLFYSVPIEVSPGSHPTIIGYNNWTGAEPKDRRQTIVTLTEETGVRTVVAKGEDGSWRADAAIPLTAFNDADLRTGAEWGLAIVRYGGPGGAIPLSSWVPIRTGTVRMDDVRRSLDQRVFHLDLYVANEGRLGTVFVGKSPGGRLSSAIKLLYTSFTEKKLILHVDDRSAAALAQGLVMHWIDPSGRRTSITLRVSVGPSGEWSLCFSHPEPLEDGLYQLRLLAGGEGADGKRFDIVCFDRFDLIAAGERLAGAAAALPSDSGGSKKQVSSAPPSEKVRFLERLVPNQVGFFAAGVPHRPLLGFRSANYTWSPESPWSIVSVDEGGMSYPNDRYPESNKLTVRNRKGEPVDYPYYEDELGRRYFLSAHLWHHQRKYAVAETCKLASVDPLGAARLLLRFAIAYEGWVRFNDSVWVQHPIPGYAEPPYPYFGGLWDRWSSMDLHGLLPLIDAFLEVERTNAFELLGAEAGADVRARIVERMLRPSLESVLSYPVLQHNIEFPNWIGLIRLGMALREPQYVHEAVERMIRFVQSSYLADGFWKEISLSYHRQTYGGLIQTIRALDGWSDPPGYVSPRDGRRYDNFDSRSAVPQLARMLELPDLLAYPDGKNVPINDTWAFQTAPAPRSTRSLVVPQAGIAKLTRGEGPGQAQLYLTFSPNNGHDHKDPLGIALYAERTELLPDLGYTHTFYRQWSVSTLGHNTVTVNGRDARINGEARRGGSIQAFAAEGNVQVIRACQETAYEEVEEYSRELWFVGFAGAAGAEGYTVDLFRVNGGLRHEYTLNGEANGDSDMAANIGMTDYGPYLVEGQPEIVLPKQETDYGGTSDNQYYAYTYVKQVKTAKLPEGVYDMTLTSGDGKRVRAGLKLFGHVGKGNNRLFLGRAPSIRSTRLLGLDGDRNSEAVLYDMPKWIVRRDSRDGSALDSQFVHVMEPFAAGVKPAIERVEVPLSDEAAKRAVVTVTYGSVTDVLMSAPHYDGSEPLRAGEWELEGKGGFIRFENGVVRYMMLVGGSRLTAGDRTVQGVGPITGIIQAVRQPDRTGGEHALIVDGDIPRSVVGRYVVITHPDGTTAAYPIASVTPLAPSGQTAIGLDGDPGFLYADAAASGAAAGRSSRMTHFPGTEWTGSHSFRIDNVVTVSFPRE
;
A
#
# COMPACT_ATOMS: atom_id res chain seq x y z
N MET A 1 -26.82 -11.90 14.34
CA MET A 1 -27.45 -12.80 15.35
C MET A 1 -26.63 -14.07 15.50
N ASN A 2 -26.19 -14.42 16.72
CA ASN A 2 -25.32 -15.57 16.98
C ASN A 2 -26.15 -16.77 17.51
N PRO A 3 -26.26 -17.89 16.78
CA PRO A 3 -27.14 -19.02 17.10
C PRO A 3 -26.71 -19.87 18.32
N LEU A 4 -25.57 -19.58 18.95
CA LEU A 4 -25.01 -20.37 20.05
C LEU A 4 -25.33 -19.82 21.45
N LYS A 5 -26.51 -19.19 21.65
CA LYS A 5 -26.96 -18.76 22.98
C LYS A 5 -27.22 -20.00 23.85
N GLY A 6 -26.27 -20.37 24.72
CA GLY A 6 -26.49 -21.35 25.79
C GLY A 6 -25.33 -22.29 26.15
N ASP A 7 -24.28 -22.41 25.32
CA ASP A 7 -23.15 -23.32 25.57
C ASP A 7 -21.86 -22.48 25.75
N ASN A 8 -21.51 -22.18 27.02
CA ASN A 8 -20.38 -21.31 27.37
C ASN A 8 -19.06 -21.83 26.78
N GLY A 9 -18.41 -21.03 25.94
CA GLY A 9 -17.12 -21.36 25.32
C GLY A 9 -17.18 -22.25 24.08
N ALA A 10 -18.35 -22.68 23.59
CA ALA A 10 -18.43 -23.48 22.36
C ALA A 10 -18.01 -22.69 21.11
N VAL A 11 -17.11 -23.25 20.30
CA VAL A 11 -16.67 -22.69 19.01
C VAL A 11 -17.57 -23.22 17.90
N ARG A 12 -17.96 -22.36 16.95
CA ARG A 12 -18.66 -22.84 15.74
C ARG A 12 -17.65 -23.60 14.89
N ILE A 13 -17.97 -24.85 14.58
CA ILE A 13 -17.11 -25.75 13.79
C ILE A 13 -17.86 -26.26 12.57
N TYR A 14 -17.10 -26.74 11.60
CA TYR A 14 -17.58 -27.39 10.39
C TYR A 14 -16.84 -28.72 10.23
N THR A 15 -17.57 -29.82 10.13
CA THR A 15 -17.01 -31.17 10.00
C THR A 15 -17.21 -31.74 8.60
N ASP A 16 -17.88 -31.00 7.72
CA ASP A 16 -18.36 -31.35 6.40
C ASP A 16 -17.61 -30.63 5.27
N LYS A 17 -16.56 -29.85 5.57
CA LYS A 17 -15.75 -29.12 4.57
C LYS A 17 -14.66 -29.99 3.97
N TRP A 18 -15.06 -31.21 3.60
CA TRP A 18 -14.26 -32.13 2.82
C TRP A 18 -15.16 -33.06 1.99
N THR A 19 -14.64 -33.57 0.87
CA THR A 19 -15.34 -34.55 0.03
C THR A 19 -14.33 -35.51 -0.65
N VAL A 20 -14.84 -36.49 -1.40
CA VAL A 20 -14.05 -37.40 -2.23
C VAL A 20 -14.40 -37.15 -3.69
N MET A 21 -13.36 -37.01 -4.54
CA MET A 21 -13.50 -36.94 -5.99
C MET A 21 -13.57 -38.36 -6.57
N ASP A 22 -14.64 -38.67 -7.29
CA ASP A 22 -14.85 -39.98 -7.91
C ASP A 22 -13.93 -40.16 -9.14
N MET A 23 -13.33 -41.33 -9.31
CA MET A 23 -12.37 -41.61 -10.41
C MET A 23 -12.99 -42.46 -11.54
N VAL A 24 -14.19 -42.14 -12.01
CA VAL A 24 -14.93 -42.93 -13.02
C VAL A 24 -15.55 -42.04 -14.11
N ALA A 25 -15.56 -42.48 -15.37
CA ALA A 25 -16.25 -41.77 -16.45
C ALA A 25 -17.77 -41.67 -16.19
N PRO A 26 -18.37 -40.46 -16.26
CA PRO A 26 -19.80 -40.30 -16.03
C PRO A 26 -20.61 -41.02 -17.12
N THR A 27 -21.64 -41.79 -16.73
CA THR A 27 -22.65 -42.25 -17.69
C THR A 27 -23.68 -41.14 -17.93
N ALA A 28 -24.36 -41.12 -19.09
CA ALA A 28 -25.40 -40.14 -19.39
C ALA A 28 -26.55 -40.15 -18.34
N ASP A 29 -26.80 -41.28 -17.69
CA ASP A 29 -27.77 -41.43 -16.58
C ASP A 29 -27.25 -40.88 -15.22
N ASP A 30 -25.94 -40.70 -15.04
CA ASP A 30 -25.37 -40.15 -13.80
C ASP A 30 -25.48 -38.61 -13.72
N GLN A 31 -25.57 -37.92 -14.87
CA GLN A 31 -25.80 -36.47 -14.95
C GLN A 31 -27.19 -36.07 -14.41
N ASP A 32 -28.18 -36.97 -14.49
CA ASP A 32 -29.53 -36.74 -13.96
C ASP A 32 -29.69 -37.01 -12.46
N ARG A 33 -28.65 -37.56 -11.81
CA ARG A 33 -28.69 -38.05 -10.40
C ARG A 33 -27.76 -37.32 -9.43
N ILE A 34 -27.39 -36.08 -9.73
CA ILE A 34 -26.52 -35.22 -8.88
C ILE A 34 -27.03 -35.12 -7.42
N GLY A 35 -28.32 -35.38 -7.14
CA GLY A 35 -28.93 -35.30 -5.80
C GLY A 35 -29.19 -36.60 -5.03
N GLN A 36 -28.69 -37.78 -5.44
CA GLN A 36 -29.12 -39.07 -4.83
C GLN A 36 -28.02 -40.07 -4.43
N ARG A 37 -26.73 -39.70 -4.38
CA ARG A 37 -25.64 -40.60 -3.95
C ARG A 37 -24.80 -40.01 -2.82
N ASP A 38 -24.22 -40.89 -2.00
CA ASP A 38 -23.17 -40.55 -1.04
C ASP A 38 -22.02 -39.79 -1.73
N GLY A 39 -21.61 -38.63 -1.19
CA GLY A 39 -20.48 -37.83 -1.71
C GLY A 39 -20.82 -36.45 -2.30
N SER A 40 -22.07 -35.97 -2.23
CA SER A 40 -22.44 -34.59 -2.61
C SER A 40 -21.86 -33.55 -1.65
N ILE A 41 -21.36 -32.44 -2.19
CA ILE A 41 -21.02 -31.22 -1.46
C ILE A 41 -22.33 -30.46 -1.20
N GLU A 42 -22.60 -30.18 0.07
CA GLU A 42 -23.79 -29.44 0.54
C GLU A 42 -23.40 -28.50 1.70
N GLY A 43 -24.38 -27.83 2.28
CA GLY A 43 -24.18 -27.04 3.51
C GLY A 43 -23.45 -25.72 3.23
N PHE A 44 -23.81 -25.04 2.14
CA PHE A 44 -23.32 -23.70 1.87
C PHE A 44 -23.91 -22.72 2.88
N VAL A 45 -23.13 -21.68 3.17
CA VAL A 45 -23.51 -20.65 4.12
C VAL A 45 -23.40 -19.26 3.49
N THR A 46 -24.21 -18.32 3.98
CA THR A 46 -24.10 -16.91 3.57
C THR A 46 -22.79 -16.30 4.07
N ALA A 47 -22.22 -15.38 3.29
CA ALA A 47 -21.01 -14.67 3.69
C ALA A 47 -21.24 -13.81 4.95
N PHE A 48 -20.16 -13.62 5.71
CA PHE A 48 -20.10 -12.89 6.99
C PHE A 48 -20.94 -13.49 8.12
N TYR A 49 -22.25 -13.64 7.95
CA TYR A 49 -23.17 -14.14 8.96
C TYR A 49 -23.14 -15.67 9.12
N ASN A 50 -22.67 -16.40 8.11
CA ASN A 50 -22.62 -17.86 8.06
C ASN A 50 -23.98 -18.49 8.39
N GLY A 51 -25.07 -17.91 7.88
CA GLY A 51 -26.41 -18.47 7.94
C GLY A 51 -26.62 -19.54 6.87
N PRO A 52 -27.65 -20.40 6.96
CA PRO A 52 -28.00 -21.33 5.88
C PRO A 52 -28.26 -20.58 4.57
N ALA A 53 -27.66 -21.03 3.46
CA ALA A 53 -27.91 -20.47 2.13
C ALA A 53 -29.21 -21.05 1.54
N GLY A 54 -30.14 -20.20 1.11
CA GLY A 54 -31.40 -20.59 0.49
C GLY A 54 -31.63 -19.86 -0.84
N PRO A 55 -31.91 -20.58 -1.95
CA PRO A 55 -31.78 -22.03 -2.13
C PRO A 55 -30.32 -22.51 -2.03
N ASP A 56 -30.11 -23.69 -1.44
CA ASP A 56 -28.76 -24.25 -1.26
C ASP A 56 -28.14 -24.66 -2.60
N THR A 57 -26.81 -24.61 -2.67
CA THR A 57 -26.03 -25.11 -3.80
C THR A 57 -25.53 -26.50 -3.47
N ARG A 58 -25.65 -27.42 -4.44
CA ARG A 58 -25.06 -28.76 -4.35
C ARG A 58 -23.98 -28.91 -5.40
N ALA A 59 -22.89 -29.61 -5.07
CA ALA A 59 -21.83 -29.89 -6.03
C ALA A 59 -21.34 -31.34 -5.97
N ARG A 60 -20.77 -31.83 -7.07
CA ARG A 60 -20.12 -33.15 -7.15
C ARG A 60 -18.91 -33.09 -8.07
N LEU A 61 -17.83 -33.78 -7.70
CA LEU A 61 -16.59 -33.83 -8.46
C LEU A 61 -16.33 -35.24 -8.98
N VAL A 62 -16.07 -35.34 -10.28
CA VAL A 62 -15.78 -36.61 -10.97
C VAL A 62 -14.60 -36.40 -11.92
N CYS A 63 -13.62 -37.29 -11.90
CA CYS A 63 -12.49 -37.29 -12.80
C CYS A 63 -12.51 -38.56 -13.65
N ASP A 64 -12.51 -38.41 -14.98
CA ASP A 64 -12.55 -39.54 -15.93
C ASP A 64 -11.17 -39.93 -16.49
N GLY A 65 -10.12 -39.23 -16.07
CA GLY A 65 -8.74 -39.43 -16.52
C GLY A 65 -8.28 -38.46 -17.61
N GLU A 66 -9.21 -37.71 -18.24
CA GLU A 66 -8.90 -36.61 -19.16
C GLU A 66 -9.43 -35.27 -18.63
N TYR A 67 -10.62 -35.27 -18.02
CA TYR A 67 -11.27 -34.09 -17.46
C TYR A 67 -11.62 -34.28 -15.99
N LEU A 68 -11.55 -33.16 -15.26
CA LEU A 68 -12.26 -32.95 -14.00
C LEU A 68 -13.63 -32.33 -14.30
N HIS A 69 -14.69 -33.06 -14.02
CA HIS A 69 -16.08 -32.61 -14.12
C HIS A 69 -16.55 -32.11 -12.75
N ILE A 70 -17.09 -30.88 -12.72
CA ILE A 70 -17.72 -30.30 -11.53
C ILE A 70 -19.18 -30.02 -11.85
N GLY A 71 -20.05 -30.91 -11.39
CA GLY A 71 -21.50 -30.78 -11.50
C GLY A 71 -22.04 -29.93 -10.34
N LEU A 72 -22.90 -28.97 -10.66
CA LEU A 72 -23.50 -28.01 -9.73
C LEU A 72 -25.02 -28.00 -9.92
N ALA A 73 -25.75 -27.78 -8.84
CA ALA A 73 -27.20 -27.56 -8.90
C ALA A 73 -27.68 -26.60 -7.79
N SER A 74 -28.71 -25.82 -8.10
CA SER A 74 -29.51 -25.09 -7.11
C SER A 74 -30.97 -25.47 -7.30
N GLU A 75 -31.64 -25.78 -6.19
CA GLU A 75 -33.09 -25.96 -6.16
C GLU A 75 -33.81 -24.59 -6.18
N ARG A 76 -35.15 -24.64 -6.22
CA ARG A 76 -36.08 -23.50 -6.34
C ARG A 76 -35.70 -22.30 -5.47
N ALA A 77 -35.56 -21.12 -6.09
CA ALA A 77 -35.60 -19.84 -5.38
C ALA A 77 -37.07 -19.41 -5.16
N ASP A 78 -37.36 -18.70 -4.06
CA ASP A 78 -38.66 -18.04 -3.86
C ASP A 78 -38.93 -17.00 -4.99
N GLU A 79 -40.13 -16.40 -5.05
CA GLU A 79 -40.80 -15.68 -6.18
C GLU A 79 -39.99 -14.70 -7.08
N THR A 80 -38.70 -14.42 -6.83
CA THR A 80 -37.86 -13.53 -7.64
C THR A 80 -36.52 -14.17 -7.99
N SER A 81 -36.31 -14.49 -9.27
CA SER A 81 -34.98 -14.82 -9.82
C SER A 81 -34.03 -13.61 -9.72
N PRO A 82 -32.73 -13.80 -9.43
CA PRO A 82 -31.78 -12.70 -9.40
C PRO A 82 -31.51 -12.14 -10.81
N ASP A 83 -31.27 -10.84 -10.91
CA ASP A 83 -30.96 -10.16 -12.19
C ASP A 83 -29.67 -10.66 -12.84
N ALA A 84 -28.73 -11.17 -12.04
CA ALA A 84 -27.47 -11.76 -12.46
C ALA A 84 -27.14 -12.91 -11.51
N GLU A 85 -26.44 -13.95 -11.99
CA GLU A 85 -26.05 -15.06 -11.14
C GLU A 85 -24.78 -15.72 -11.66
N ASN A 86 -23.77 -15.81 -10.80
CA ASN A 86 -22.47 -16.37 -11.11
C ASN A 86 -22.06 -17.38 -10.04
N VAL A 87 -21.40 -18.46 -10.47
CA VAL A 87 -20.71 -19.40 -9.59
C VAL A 87 -19.22 -19.35 -9.91
N PHE A 88 -18.39 -19.19 -8.90
CA PHE A 88 -16.94 -19.15 -9.00
C PHE A 88 -16.36 -20.34 -8.24
N ILE A 89 -15.56 -21.14 -8.93
CA ILE A 89 -14.86 -22.29 -8.35
C ILE A 89 -13.38 -21.93 -8.25
N LEU A 90 -12.79 -22.12 -7.07
CA LEU A 90 -11.36 -21.98 -6.85
C LEU A 90 -10.76 -23.33 -6.46
N LEU A 91 -9.75 -23.78 -7.20
CA LEU A 91 -9.04 -25.03 -6.99
C LEU A 91 -7.57 -24.77 -6.60
N ALA A 92 -7.02 -25.61 -5.73
CA ALA A 92 -5.60 -25.69 -5.43
C ALA A 92 -5.13 -27.15 -5.52
N THR A 93 -3.99 -27.39 -6.15
CA THR A 93 -3.38 -28.73 -6.24
C THR A 93 -2.25 -28.87 -5.22
N PRO A 94 -1.83 -30.11 -4.86
CA PRO A 94 -0.68 -30.32 -3.98
C PRO A 94 0.67 -29.80 -4.50
N ALA A 95 0.76 -29.50 -5.80
CA ALA A 95 2.03 -29.21 -6.47
C ALA A 95 2.63 -27.86 -6.05
N ASP A 96 1.80 -26.84 -5.85
CA ASP A 96 2.21 -25.50 -5.42
C ASP A 96 1.12 -24.84 -4.57
N GLY A 97 1.41 -24.60 -3.29
CA GLY A 97 0.49 -23.99 -2.34
C GLY A 97 0.18 -22.50 -2.59
N ASN A 98 0.86 -21.86 -3.54
CA ASN A 98 0.59 -20.49 -3.96
C ASN A 98 -0.11 -20.38 -5.32
N LEU A 99 -0.34 -21.49 -6.03
CA LEU A 99 -0.99 -21.50 -7.33
C LEU A 99 -2.44 -21.97 -7.23
N PHE A 100 -3.37 -21.13 -7.70
CA PHE A 100 -4.80 -21.40 -7.67
C PHE A 100 -5.40 -21.30 -9.07
N TYR A 101 -6.46 -22.07 -9.32
CA TYR A 101 -7.17 -22.11 -10.58
C TYR A 101 -8.62 -21.68 -10.37
N SER A 102 -9.03 -20.60 -11.01
CA SER A 102 -10.39 -20.05 -10.91
C SER A 102 -11.21 -20.43 -12.15
N VAL A 103 -12.38 -21.02 -11.95
CA VAL A 103 -13.35 -21.33 -13.02
C VAL A 103 -14.63 -20.54 -12.78
N PRO A 104 -14.85 -19.44 -13.51
CA PRO A 104 -16.10 -18.70 -13.47
C PRO A 104 -17.17 -19.42 -14.31
N ILE A 105 -18.39 -19.53 -13.78
CA ILE A 105 -19.55 -20.08 -14.45
C ILE A 105 -20.66 -19.03 -14.37
N GLU A 106 -21.00 -18.46 -15.52
CA GLU A 106 -22.13 -17.54 -15.64
C GLU A 106 -23.42 -18.35 -15.71
N VAL A 107 -24.23 -18.30 -14.64
CA VAL A 107 -25.54 -18.94 -14.63
C VAL A 107 -26.53 -18.03 -15.33
N SER A 108 -26.64 -16.77 -14.89
CA SER A 108 -27.50 -15.74 -15.47
C SER A 108 -26.68 -14.49 -15.80
N PRO A 109 -26.60 -14.06 -17.07
CA PRO A 109 -25.90 -12.82 -17.41
C PRO A 109 -26.61 -11.63 -16.77
N GLY A 110 -25.82 -10.78 -16.10
CA GLY A 110 -26.28 -9.50 -15.58
C GLY A 110 -26.16 -8.37 -16.60
N SER A 111 -26.59 -7.17 -16.20
CA SER A 111 -26.33 -5.93 -16.96
C SER A 111 -24.84 -5.56 -17.04
N HIS A 112 -24.02 -6.10 -16.14
CA HIS A 112 -22.58 -5.90 -16.09
C HIS A 112 -21.90 -7.25 -15.81
N PRO A 113 -20.79 -7.57 -16.50
CA PRO A 113 -19.97 -8.74 -16.17
C PRO A 113 -19.43 -8.65 -14.73
N THR A 114 -19.20 -9.79 -14.09
CA THR A 114 -18.57 -9.86 -12.77
C THR A 114 -17.27 -10.65 -12.83
N ILE A 115 -16.18 -10.06 -12.36
CA ILE A 115 -14.87 -10.70 -12.18
C ILE A 115 -14.62 -10.86 -10.68
N ILE A 116 -14.09 -12.00 -10.27
CA ILE A 116 -13.76 -12.28 -8.87
C ILE A 116 -12.25 -12.15 -8.62
N GLY A 117 -11.90 -11.53 -7.50
CA GLY A 117 -10.57 -11.59 -6.88
C GLY A 117 -10.67 -12.35 -5.56
N TYR A 118 -9.69 -13.20 -5.26
CA TYR A 118 -9.69 -14.09 -4.08
C TYR A 118 -8.76 -13.65 -2.94
N ASN A 119 -8.17 -12.46 -3.09
CA ASN A 119 -7.17 -11.86 -2.19
C ASN A 119 -7.46 -10.36 -1.96
N ASN A 120 -6.67 -9.73 -1.11
CA ASN A 120 -6.64 -8.27 -1.00
C ASN A 120 -6.15 -7.65 -2.32
N TRP A 121 -7.01 -6.88 -3.00
CA TRP A 121 -6.66 -6.27 -4.29
C TRP A 121 -5.56 -5.21 -4.21
N THR A 122 -5.26 -4.69 -3.02
CA THR A 122 -4.10 -3.78 -2.84
C THR A 122 -2.77 -4.52 -2.85
N GLY A 123 -2.79 -5.84 -2.62
CA GLY A 123 -1.60 -6.66 -2.46
C GLY A 123 -0.70 -6.21 -1.31
N ALA A 124 -1.23 -5.53 -0.28
CA ALA A 124 -0.40 -5.00 0.78
C ALA A 124 0.31 -6.11 1.59
N GLU A 125 -0.39 -7.20 1.90
CA GLU A 125 0.23 -8.31 2.62
C GLU A 125 1.16 -9.10 1.69
N PRO A 126 2.36 -9.53 2.17
CA PRO A 126 3.29 -10.30 1.34
C PRO A 126 2.70 -11.60 0.77
N LYS A 127 1.76 -12.24 1.51
CA LYS A 127 1.08 -13.46 1.05
C LYS A 127 0.26 -13.20 -0.22
N ASP A 128 -0.49 -12.10 -0.27
CA ASP A 128 -1.34 -11.76 -1.42
C ASP A 128 -0.52 -11.66 -2.72
N ARG A 129 0.69 -11.12 -2.64
CA ARG A 129 1.61 -10.93 -3.77
C ARG A 129 2.31 -12.20 -4.25
N ARG A 130 2.39 -13.23 -3.40
CA ARG A 130 3.00 -14.52 -3.74
C ARG A 130 2.01 -15.45 -4.44
N GLN A 131 0.73 -15.30 -4.16
CA GLN A 131 -0.31 -16.16 -4.70
C GLN A 131 -0.62 -15.78 -6.14
N THR A 132 -0.65 -16.79 -7.01
CA THR A 132 -1.01 -16.65 -8.42
C THR A 132 -2.37 -17.29 -8.65
N ILE A 133 -3.27 -16.57 -9.32
CA ILE A 133 -4.60 -17.06 -9.66
C ILE A 133 -4.70 -17.12 -11.18
N VAL A 134 -4.84 -18.34 -11.71
CA VAL A 134 -5.02 -18.60 -13.14
C VAL A 134 -6.50 -18.77 -13.41
N THR A 135 -7.10 -17.87 -14.19
CA THR A 135 -8.51 -18.02 -14.62
C THR A 135 -8.57 -18.98 -15.81
N LEU A 136 -9.30 -20.08 -15.64
CA LEU A 136 -9.55 -21.06 -16.69
C LEU A 136 -10.88 -20.74 -17.38
N THR A 137 -10.83 -20.61 -18.71
CA THR A 137 -11.96 -20.24 -19.58
C THR A 137 -12.07 -21.23 -20.75
N GLU A 138 -13.01 -21.01 -21.67
CA GLU A 138 -13.12 -21.79 -22.91
C GLU A 138 -11.82 -21.79 -23.73
N GLU A 139 -11.03 -20.71 -23.69
CA GLU A 139 -9.73 -20.62 -24.36
C GLU A 139 -8.70 -21.62 -23.81
N THR A 140 -8.84 -21.98 -22.53
CA THR A 140 -8.03 -23.01 -21.88
C THR A 140 -8.58 -24.43 -22.07
N GLY A 141 -9.65 -24.59 -22.86
CA GLY A 141 -10.31 -25.87 -23.14
C GLY A 141 -11.37 -26.29 -22.13
N VAL A 142 -11.70 -25.44 -21.13
CA VAL A 142 -12.81 -25.67 -20.20
C VAL A 142 -14.13 -25.61 -20.94
N ARG A 143 -15.05 -26.53 -20.66
CA ARG A 143 -16.41 -26.52 -21.21
C ARG A 143 -17.41 -26.36 -20.08
N THR A 144 -18.27 -25.35 -20.18
CA THR A 144 -19.33 -25.11 -19.20
C THR A 144 -20.70 -25.24 -19.85
N VAL A 145 -21.59 -26.04 -19.27
CA VAL A 145 -22.97 -26.20 -19.70
C VAL A 145 -23.89 -25.77 -18.56
N VAL A 146 -24.83 -24.87 -18.82
CA VAL A 146 -25.84 -24.42 -17.85
C VAL A 146 -27.24 -24.72 -18.38
N ALA A 147 -28.05 -25.41 -17.58
CA ALA A 147 -29.44 -25.70 -17.84
C ALA A 147 -30.32 -25.06 -16.75
N LYS A 148 -31.34 -24.30 -17.15
CA LYS A 148 -32.28 -23.63 -16.24
C LYS A 148 -33.67 -24.23 -16.33
N GLY A 149 -34.32 -24.39 -15.18
CA GLY A 149 -35.74 -24.68 -15.07
C GLY A 149 -36.59 -23.42 -15.18
N GLU A 150 -37.86 -23.58 -15.56
CA GLU A 150 -38.85 -22.48 -15.59
C GLU A 150 -39.15 -21.92 -14.18
N ASP A 151 -38.81 -22.66 -13.14
CA ASP A 151 -39.01 -22.34 -11.72
C ASP A 151 -37.81 -21.64 -11.07
N GLY A 152 -36.80 -21.23 -11.86
CA GLY A 152 -35.58 -20.59 -11.38
C GLY A 152 -34.55 -21.54 -10.79
N SER A 153 -34.80 -22.86 -10.80
CA SER A 153 -33.76 -23.86 -10.53
C SER A 153 -32.75 -23.91 -11.67
N TRP A 154 -31.53 -24.36 -11.38
CA TRP A 154 -30.51 -24.54 -12.42
C TRP A 154 -29.56 -25.68 -12.10
N ARG A 155 -28.98 -26.24 -13.16
CA ARG A 155 -27.87 -27.19 -13.14
C ARG A 155 -26.74 -26.63 -13.99
N ALA A 156 -25.51 -26.79 -13.55
CA ALA A 156 -24.34 -26.45 -14.33
C ALA A 156 -23.32 -27.59 -14.29
N ASP A 157 -22.57 -27.80 -15.36
CA ASP A 157 -21.47 -28.75 -15.42
C ASP A 157 -20.25 -28.05 -16.02
N ALA A 158 -19.11 -28.16 -15.34
CA ALA A 158 -17.83 -27.64 -15.83
C ALA A 158 -16.85 -28.80 -16.03
N ALA A 159 -16.52 -29.09 -17.28
CA ALA A 159 -15.50 -30.05 -17.67
C ALA A 159 -14.16 -29.34 -17.89
N ILE A 160 -13.20 -29.56 -17.00
CA ILE A 160 -11.90 -28.90 -16.98
C ILE A 160 -10.84 -29.91 -17.43
N PRO A 161 -10.10 -29.66 -18.53
CA PRO A 161 -9.07 -30.60 -18.97
C PRO A 161 -7.95 -30.67 -17.94
N LEU A 162 -7.50 -31.88 -17.61
CA LEU A 162 -6.44 -32.07 -16.62
C LEU A 162 -5.11 -31.42 -17.03
N THR A 163 -4.90 -31.22 -18.34
CA THR A 163 -3.74 -30.50 -18.90
C THR A 163 -3.73 -29.00 -18.58
N ALA A 164 -4.85 -28.43 -18.10
CA ALA A 164 -4.90 -27.04 -17.64
C ALA A 164 -4.24 -26.84 -16.27
N PHE A 165 -3.98 -27.91 -15.51
CA PHE A 165 -3.31 -27.86 -14.22
C PHE A 165 -1.82 -28.14 -14.37
N ASN A 166 -1.01 -27.44 -13.57
CA ASN A 166 0.38 -27.79 -13.34
C ASN A 166 0.47 -29.01 -12.42
N ASP A 167 0.81 -30.17 -12.98
CA ASP A 167 1.01 -31.44 -12.28
C ASP A 167 -0.21 -31.86 -11.41
N ALA A 168 -1.32 -32.20 -12.08
CA ALA A 168 -2.52 -32.72 -11.42
C ALA A 168 -2.23 -34.08 -10.74
N ASP A 169 -1.89 -34.04 -9.44
CA ASP A 169 -1.68 -35.25 -8.65
C ASP A 169 -3.00 -36.00 -8.43
N LEU A 170 -3.21 -37.04 -9.24
CA LEU A 170 -4.38 -37.91 -9.20
C LEU A 170 -4.12 -39.23 -8.46
N ARG A 171 -3.04 -39.33 -7.68
CA ARG A 171 -2.80 -40.52 -6.85
C ARG A 171 -3.94 -40.64 -5.83
N THR A 172 -4.48 -41.85 -5.68
CA THR A 172 -5.52 -42.12 -4.67
C THR A 172 -5.06 -41.67 -3.28
N GLY A 173 -5.85 -40.80 -2.64
CA GLY A 173 -5.56 -40.19 -1.35
C GLY A 173 -4.81 -38.85 -1.41
N ALA A 174 -4.43 -38.36 -2.60
CA ALA A 174 -3.94 -36.99 -2.77
C ALA A 174 -5.03 -35.98 -2.36
N GLU A 175 -4.60 -34.78 -1.94
CA GLU A 175 -5.48 -33.76 -1.37
C GLU A 175 -5.49 -32.48 -2.18
N TRP A 176 -6.65 -32.11 -2.71
CA TRP A 176 -6.85 -30.85 -3.41
C TRP A 176 -7.61 -29.87 -2.51
N GLY A 177 -7.44 -28.57 -2.76
CA GLY A 177 -8.22 -27.51 -2.13
C GLY A 177 -9.36 -27.08 -3.04
N LEU A 178 -10.55 -26.82 -2.48
CA LEU A 178 -11.73 -26.37 -3.22
C LEU A 178 -12.49 -25.29 -2.45
N ALA A 179 -12.84 -24.20 -3.13
CA ALA A 179 -13.90 -23.29 -2.72
C ALA A 179 -14.90 -23.11 -3.86
N ILE A 180 -16.18 -23.00 -3.51
CA ILE A 180 -17.27 -22.70 -4.44
C ILE A 180 -18.02 -21.51 -3.86
N VAL A 181 -18.19 -20.47 -4.66
CA VAL A 181 -18.84 -19.21 -4.30
C VAL A 181 -19.97 -18.93 -5.29
N ARG A 182 -21.17 -18.64 -4.80
CA ARG A 182 -22.32 -18.22 -5.61
C ARG A 182 -22.66 -16.77 -5.31
N TYR A 183 -22.85 -15.96 -6.34
CA TYR A 183 -23.07 -14.52 -6.19
C TYR A 183 -24.11 -13.98 -7.18
N GLY A 184 -25.10 -13.25 -6.65
CA GLY A 184 -26.22 -12.67 -7.40
C GLY A 184 -26.06 -11.19 -7.82
N GLY A 185 -24.87 -10.61 -7.68
CA GLY A 185 -24.63 -9.18 -7.91
C GLY A 185 -24.89 -8.29 -6.69
N PRO A 186 -24.49 -7.00 -6.74
CA PRO A 186 -24.45 -6.12 -5.56
C PRO A 186 -25.83 -5.72 -5.00
N GLY A 187 -26.90 -5.93 -5.78
CA GLY A 187 -28.29 -5.73 -5.36
C GLY A 187 -29.15 -7.01 -5.45
N GLY A 188 -28.52 -8.17 -5.64
CA GLY A 188 -29.21 -9.44 -5.83
C GLY A 188 -30.08 -9.82 -4.64
N ALA A 189 -31.23 -10.45 -4.90
CA ALA A 189 -32.13 -10.98 -3.88
C ALA A 189 -31.54 -12.17 -3.10
N ILE A 190 -30.55 -12.85 -3.69
CA ILE A 190 -29.87 -14.00 -3.10
C ILE A 190 -28.54 -13.51 -2.49
N PRO A 191 -28.34 -13.65 -1.17
CA PRO A 191 -27.06 -13.37 -0.52
C PRO A 191 -25.91 -14.17 -1.15
N LEU A 192 -24.69 -13.62 -1.12
CA LEU A 192 -23.50 -14.39 -1.50
C LEU A 192 -23.40 -15.61 -0.59
N SER A 193 -23.25 -16.80 -1.17
CA SER A 193 -23.05 -18.04 -0.43
C SER A 193 -21.79 -18.76 -0.86
N SER A 194 -21.21 -19.54 0.06
CA SER A 194 -20.00 -20.30 -0.20
C SER A 194 -19.99 -21.62 0.57
N TRP A 195 -19.33 -22.63 0.00
CA TRP A 195 -19.20 -23.94 0.68
C TRP A 195 -18.35 -23.81 1.93
N VAL A 196 -17.20 -23.13 1.78
CA VAL A 196 -16.33 -22.75 2.89
C VAL A 196 -16.71 -21.34 3.32
N PRO A 197 -16.96 -21.07 4.62
CA PRO A 197 -17.39 -19.75 5.07
C PRO A 197 -16.41 -18.65 4.70
N ILE A 198 -16.91 -17.49 4.25
CA ILE A 198 -16.14 -16.28 3.94
C ILE A 198 -16.58 -15.17 4.89
N ARG A 199 -15.62 -14.39 5.42
CA ARG A 199 -15.92 -13.35 6.41
C ARG A 199 -15.89 -11.94 5.85
N THR A 200 -14.99 -11.66 4.92
CA THR A 200 -14.79 -10.30 4.40
C THR A 200 -14.83 -10.28 2.89
N GLY A 201 -15.37 -9.19 2.35
CA GLY A 201 -15.41 -8.96 0.92
C GLY A 201 -16.01 -7.61 0.57
N THR A 202 -15.75 -7.16 -0.65
CA THR A 202 -16.32 -5.91 -1.17
C THR A 202 -16.59 -6.04 -2.66
N VAL A 203 -17.41 -5.15 -3.17
CA VAL A 203 -17.63 -4.99 -4.62
C VAL A 203 -17.11 -3.64 -5.05
N ARG A 204 -16.41 -3.60 -6.17
CA ARG A 204 -15.97 -2.39 -6.87
C ARG A 204 -16.51 -2.45 -8.29
N MET A 205 -16.59 -1.29 -8.94
CA MET A 205 -16.81 -1.25 -10.37
C MET A 205 -15.57 -0.65 -11.03
N ASP A 206 -15.25 -1.13 -12.22
CA ASP A 206 -14.05 -0.75 -12.96
C ASP A 206 -14.11 0.71 -13.50
N ASP A 207 -13.14 1.06 -14.34
CA ASP A 207 -12.82 2.43 -14.75
C ASP A 207 -14.05 3.29 -15.07
N VAL A 208 -14.24 4.35 -14.28
CA VAL A 208 -15.34 5.30 -14.43
C VAL A 208 -15.31 6.10 -15.75
N ARG A 209 -14.25 5.93 -16.55
CA ARG A 209 -14.13 6.49 -17.91
C ARG A 209 -14.81 5.64 -18.98
N ARG A 210 -15.11 4.36 -18.71
CA ARG A 210 -15.89 3.50 -19.63
C ARG A 210 -17.36 3.90 -19.62
N SER A 211 -18.06 3.72 -20.74
CA SER A 211 -19.53 3.85 -20.79
C SER A 211 -20.16 2.90 -19.76
N LEU A 212 -21.25 3.32 -19.10
CA LEU A 212 -21.83 2.57 -17.97
C LEU A 212 -22.10 1.11 -18.32
N ASP A 213 -22.67 0.86 -19.50
CA ASP A 213 -22.99 -0.45 -20.08
C ASP A 213 -21.76 -1.34 -20.36
N GLN A 214 -20.57 -0.78 -20.40
CA GLN A 214 -19.30 -1.49 -20.64
C GLN A 214 -18.51 -1.78 -19.36
N ARG A 215 -19.04 -1.38 -18.20
CA ARG A 215 -18.36 -1.53 -16.91
C ARG A 215 -18.52 -2.93 -16.33
N VAL A 216 -17.55 -3.31 -15.52
CA VAL A 216 -17.41 -4.62 -14.89
C VAL A 216 -17.42 -4.48 -13.38
N PHE A 217 -18.15 -5.38 -12.70
CA PHE A 217 -18.05 -5.52 -11.25
C PHE A 217 -16.85 -6.37 -10.87
N HIS A 218 -16.00 -5.85 -10.00
CA HIS A 218 -14.96 -6.59 -9.32
C HIS A 218 -15.46 -7.02 -7.94
N LEU A 219 -15.64 -8.31 -7.76
CA LEU A 219 -15.97 -8.95 -6.49
C LEU A 219 -14.67 -9.39 -5.81
N ASP A 220 -14.21 -8.64 -4.82
CA ASP A 220 -12.98 -8.97 -4.09
C ASP A 220 -13.33 -9.66 -2.76
N LEU A 221 -13.00 -10.94 -2.62
CA LEU A 221 -13.25 -11.79 -1.45
C LEU A 221 -11.95 -12.29 -0.86
N TYR A 222 -11.86 -12.40 0.47
CA TYR A 222 -10.66 -12.93 1.11
C TYR A 222 -10.82 -14.44 1.27
N VAL A 223 -10.29 -15.21 0.32
CA VAL A 223 -10.47 -16.66 0.21
C VAL A 223 -9.12 -17.36 0.23
N ALA A 224 -8.27 -17.12 -0.78
CA ALA A 224 -6.99 -17.81 -0.92
C ALA A 224 -5.97 -17.33 0.12
N ASN A 225 -5.94 -16.03 0.40
CA ASN A 225 -5.09 -15.45 1.43
C ASN A 225 -5.47 -15.85 2.87
N GLU A 226 -6.73 -16.23 3.10
CA GLU A 226 -7.26 -16.70 4.39
C GLU A 226 -7.44 -18.24 4.46
N GLY A 227 -6.90 -18.98 3.50
CA GLY A 227 -6.89 -20.45 3.52
C GLY A 227 -8.29 -21.07 3.52
N ARG A 228 -9.29 -20.39 2.94
CA ARG A 228 -10.70 -20.79 2.97
C ARG A 228 -11.01 -21.84 1.88
N LEU A 229 -10.32 -22.96 1.95
CA LEU A 229 -10.47 -24.10 1.04
C LEU A 229 -10.89 -25.35 1.83
N GLY A 230 -11.88 -26.07 1.30
CA GLY A 230 -12.26 -27.39 1.77
C GLY A 230 -11.34 -28.44 1.16
N THR A 231 -11.25 -29.60 1.80
CA THR A 231 -10.34 -30.67 1.36
C THR A 231 -11.04 -31.64 0.40
N VAL A 232 -10.47 -31.89 -0.76
CA VAL A 232 -10.95 -32.88 -1.72
C VAL A 232 -9.95 -34.03 -1.76
N PHE A 233 -10.39 -35.23 -1.39
CA PHE A 233 -9.56 -36.44 -1.49
C PHE A 233 -9.74 -37.10 -2.85
N VAL A 234 -8.65 -37.41 -3.54
CA VAL A 234 -8.71 -38.11 -4.82
C VAL A 234 -9.05 -39.59 -4.62
N GLY A 235 -10.18 -40.05 -5.14
CA GLY A 235 -10.61 -41.45 -5.20
C GLY A 235 -11.04 -42.09 -3.88
N LYS A 236 -10.30 -41.88 -2.78
CA LYS A 236 -10.63 -42.39 -1.44
C LYS A 236 -10.13 -41.45 -0.35
N SER A 237 -10.91 -41.34 0.72
CA SER A 237 -10.52 -40.66 1.96
C SER A 237 -9.52 -41.50 2.78
N PRO A 238 -8.82 -40.91 3.78
CA PRO A 238 -7.82 -41.61 4.59
C PRO A 238 -8.35 -42.77 5.47
N GLY A 239 -9.66 -42.85 5.67
CA GLY A 239 -10.32 -43.86 6.52
C GLY A 239 -11.81 -43.56 6.71
N GLY A 240 -12.48 -44.29 7.60
CA GLY A 240 -13.87 -43.96 7.99
C GLY A 240 -13.94 -42.78 8.98
N ARG A 241 -15.12 -42.17 9.14
CA ARG A 241 -15.35 -41.14 10.18
C ARG A 241 -14.97 -41.67 11.57
N LEU A 242 -14.17 -40.90 12.30
CA LEU A 242 -13.78 -41.23 13.68
C LEU A 242 -14.93 -40.99 14.66
N SER A 243 -15.72 -39.94 14.44
CA SER A 243 -16.78 -39.52 15.35
C SER A 243 -18.11 -39.26 14.66
N SER A 244 -19.21 -39.53 15.38
CA SER A 244 -20.57 -39.17 14.99
C SER A 244 -21.00 -37.76 15.47
N ALA A 245 -20.32 -37.19 16.47
CA ALA A 245 -20.61 -35.85 16.98
C ALA A 245 -19.35 -35.21 17.57
N ILE A 246 -19.08 -33.95 17.21
CA ILE A 246 -17.89 -33.21 17.64
C ILE A 246 -18.30 -31.86 18.22
N LYS A 247 -17.64 -31.44 19.30
CA LYS A 247 -17.72 -30.09 19.86
C LYS A 247 -16.32 -29.58 20.20
N LEU A 248 -16.01 -28.36 19.78
CA LEU A 248 -14.78 -27.66 20.18
C LEU A 248 -15.13 -26.59 21.21
N LEU A 249 -14.41 -26.59 22.33
CA LEU A 249 -14.58 -25.64 23.41
C LEU A 249 -13.33 -24.79 23.59
N TYR A 250 -13.53 -23.48 23.68
CA TYR A 250 -12.51 -22.51 24.06
C TYR A 250 -12.19 -22.65 25.56
N THR A 251 -10.90 -22.68 25.90
CA THR A 251 -10.44 -22.71 27.31
C THR A 251 -9.60 -21.49 27.62
N SER A 252 -8.54 -21.25 26.85
CA SER A 252 -7.70 -20.06 26.92
C SER A 252 -7.18 -19.71 25.52
N PHE A 253 -6.31 -18.70 25.37
CA PHE A 253 -5.81 -18.28 24.06
C PHE A 253 -5.14 -19.41 23.27
N THR A 254 -4.27 -20.19 23.90
CA THR A 254 -3.51 -21.29 23.28
C THR A 254 -4.01 -22.69 23.67
N GLU A 255 -5.01 -22.81 24.54
CA GLU A 255 -5.54 -24.11 24.98
C GLU A 255 -7.00 -24.28 24.60
N LYS A 256 -7.37 -25.49 24.20
CA LYS A 256 -8.73 -25.86 23.79
C LYS A 256 -9.07 -27.28 24.28
N LYS A 257 -10.36 -27.59 24.26
CA LYS A 257 -10.90 -28.92 24.54
C LYS A 257 -11.78 -29.39 23.40
N LEU A 258 -11.47 -30.52 22.79
CA LEU A 258 -12.31 -31.18 21.78
C LEU A 258 -13.05 -32.34 22.44
N ILE A 259 -14.37 -32.37 22.32
CA ILE A 259 -15.24 -33.46 22.77
C ILE A 259 -15.76 -34.16 21.53
N LEU A 260 -15.62 -35.48 21.47
CA LEU A 260 -16.06 -36.27 20.34
C LEU A 260 -16.68 -37.60 20.78
N HIS A 261 -17.71 -38.06 20.08
CA HIS A 261 -18.38 -39.33 20.37
C HIS A 261 -17.86 -40.43 19.43
N VAL A 262 -17.25 -41.49 19.98
CA VAL A 262 -16.72 -42.64 19.21
C VAL A 262 -17.60 -43.85 19.45
N ASP A 263 -18.27 -44.32 18.40
CA ASP A 263 -19.23 -45.44 18.47
C ASP A 263 -18.57 -46.84 18.50
N ASP A 264 -17.23 -46.91 18.47
CA ASP A 264 -16.46 -48.16 18.39
C ASP A 264 -16.28 -48.83 19.76
N ARG A 265 -16.60 -50.13 19.83
CA ARG A 265 -16.46 -50.97 21.05
C ARG A 265 -15.00 -51.16 21.48
N SER A 266 -14.03 -50.76 20.65
CA SER A 266 -12.58 -50.86 20.85
C SER A 266 -11.89 -49.53 21.19
N ALA A 267 -12.65 -48.54 21.68
CA ALA A 267 -12.22 -47.15 21.86
C ALA A 267 -10.85 -46.96 22.54
N ALA A 268 -10.48 -47.79 23.52
CA ALA A 268 -9.21 -47.67 24.24
C ALA A 268 -7.97 -47.96 23.36
N ALA A 269 -8.07 -48.85 22.36
CA ALA A 269 -6.96 -49.17 21.45
C ALA A 269 -6.79 -48.08 20.38
N LEU A 270 -7.90 -47.58 19.84
CA LEU A 270 -7.91 -46.46 18.89
C LEU A 270 -7.32 -45.17 19.49
N ALA A 271 -7.55 -44.93 20.78
CA ALA A 271 -7.02 -43.76 21.50
C ALA A 271 -5.48 -43.77 21.60
N GLN A 272 -4.83 -44.94 21.64
CA GLN A 272 -3.36 -45.05 21.73
C GLN A 272 -2.65 -44.65 20.42
N GLY A 273 -3.33 -44.78 19.28
CA GLY A 273 -2.83 -44.41 17.96
C GLY A 273 -3.32 -43.06 17.44
N LEU A 274 -3.99 -42.25 18.29
CA LEU A 274 -4.57 -40.97 17.88
C LEU A 274 -3.48 -39.90 17.73
N VAL A 275 -3.38 -39.33 16.53
CA VAL A 275 -2.56 -38.17 16.22
C VAL A 275 -3.47 -37.00 15.82
N MET A 276 -3.14 -35.80 16.30
CA MET A 276 -3.81 -34.57 15.90
C MET A 276 -2.81 -33.57 15.33
N HIS A 277 -3.20 -32.93 14.23
CA HIS A 277 -2.46 -31.80 13.67
C HIS A 277 -3.31 -30.54 13.67
N TRP A 278 -2.68 -29.43 14.02
CA TRP A 278 -3.18 -28.07 13.85
C TRP A 278 -2.67 -27.52 12.51
N ILE A 279 -3.58 -27.06 11.66
CA ILE A 279 -3.25 -26.43 10.38
C ILE A 279 -3.78 -25.01 10.41
N ASP A 280 -2.89 -24.04 10.19
CA ASP A 280 -3.23 -22.62 10.12
C ASP A 280 -3.67 -22.19 8.70
N PRO A 281 -4.22 -20.97 8.52
CA PRO A 281 -4.63 -20.44 7.22
C PRO A 281 -3.53 -20.36 6.15
N SER A 282 -2.25 -20.44 6.54
CA SER A 282 -1.12 -20.55 5.60
C SER A 282 -0.85 -21.99 5.14
N GLY A 283 -1.56 -22.97 5.69
CA GLY A 283 -1.37 -24.39 5.42
C GLY A 283 -0.26 -25.04 6.25
N ARG A 284 0.36 -24.31 7.19
CA ARG A 284 1.44 -24.86 8.02
C ARG A 284 0.86 -25.83 9.04
N ARG A 285 1.39 -27.04 9.02
CA ARG A 285 0.97 -28.16 9.86
C ARG A 285 1.85 -28.30 11.10
N THR A 286 1.24 -28.29 12.28
CA THR A 286 1.90 -28.52 13.57
C THR A 286 1.31 -29.76 14.25
N SER A 287 2.15 -30.71 14.65
CA SER A 287 1.71 -31.87 15.44
C SER A 287 1.40 -31.45 16.87
N ILE A 288 0.26 -31.90 17.41
CA ILE A 288 -0.23 -31.50 18.73
C ILE A 288 -0.16 -32.66 19.71
N THR A 289 0.40 -32.40 20.88
CA THR A 289 0.37 -33.36 22.00
C THR A 289 -1.01 -33.32 22.68
N LEU A 290 -1.62 -34.49 22.86
CA LEU A 290 -2.97 -34.64 23.39
C LEU A 290 -2.96 -35.18 24.83
N ARG A 291 -3.89 -34.68 25.65
CA ARG A 291 -4.33 -35.37 26.88
C ARG A 291 -5.72 -35.94 26.63
N VAL A 292 -5.81 -37.27 26.53
CA VAL A 292 -7.04 -38.00 26.18
C VAL A 292 -7.69 -38.56 27.44
N SER A 293 -8.98 -38.30 27.62
CA SER A 293 -9.83 -38.94 28.62
C SER A 293 -10.99 -39.63 27.92
N VAL A 294 -11.16 -40.93 28.13
CA VAL A 294 -12.24 -41.74 27.52
C VAL A 294 -13.31 -42.00 28.58
N GLY A 295 -14.53 -41.54 28.31
CA GLY A 295 -15.71 -41.76 29.15
C GLY A 295 -16.38 -43.12 28.89
N PRO A 296 -17.20 -43.61 29.84
CA PRO A 296 -17.86 -44.92 29.75
C PRO A 296 -18.93 -45.02 28.64
N SER A 297 -19.37 -43.90 28.08
CA SER A 297 -20.38 -43.82 27.00
C SER A 297 -19.79 -43.73 25.59
N GLY A 298 -18.46 -43.77 25.42
CA GLY A 298 -17.81 -43.53 24.12
C GLY A 298 -17.47 -42.06 23.84
N GLU A 299 -17.77 -41.15 24.78
CA GLU A 299 -17.34 -39.75 24.72
C GLU A 299 -15.84 -39.62 25.04
N TRP A 300 -15.06 -39.03 24.14
CA TRP A 300 -13.67 -38.70 24.34
C TRP A 300 -13.51 -37.20 24.57
N SER A 301 -12.69 -36.85 25.55
CA SER A 301 -12.30 -35.49 25.88
C SER A 301 -10.81 -35.32 25.62
N LEU A 302 -10.47 -34.51 24.62
CA LEU A 302 -9.11 -34.19 24.22
C LEU A 302 -8.76 -32.77 24.64
N CYS A 303 -7.86 -32.61 25.61
CA CYS A 303 -7.30 -31.31 25.97
C CYS A 303 -5.94 -31.12 25.28
N PHE A 304 -5.70 -29.94 24.72
CA PHE A 304 -4.50 -29.68 23.95
C PHE A 304 -4.10 -28.20 23.94
N SER A 305 -2.81 -27.96 23.68
CA SER A 305 -2.23 -26.64 23.44
C SER A 305 -1.79 -26.54 21.99
N HIS A 306 -1.91 -25.36 21.40
CA HIS A 306 -1.58 -25.10 19.99
C HIS A 306 -0.79 -23.79 19.82
N PRO A 307 -0.13 -23.56 18.67
CA PRO A 307 0.49 -22.27 18.34
C PRO A 307 -0.50 -21.10 18.41
N GLU A 308 -0.02 -19.88 18.61
CA GLU A 308 -0.87 -18.69 18.69
C GLU A 308 -1.72 -18.51 17.41
N PRO A 309 -3.06 -18.42 17.52
CA PRO A 309 -3.97 -18.33 16.37
C PRO A 309 -4.12 -16.88 15.86
N LEU A 310 -3.03 -16.32 15.33
CA LEU A 310 -2.95 -14.90 14.93
C LEU A 310 -3.29 -14.63 13.45
N GLU A 311 -3.48 -15.65 12.62
CA GLU A 311 -3.78 -15.50 11.20
C GLU A 311 -5.28 -15.51 10.96
N ASP A 312 -5.81 -14.47 10.30
CA ASP A 312 -7.21 -14.47 9.87
C ASP A 312 -7.47 -15.59 8.86
N GLY A 313 -8.59 -16.28 9.03
CA GLY A 313 -9.02 -17.33 8.11
C GLY A 313 -9.46 -18.62 8.78
N LEU A 314 -9.37 -19.71 8.00
CA LEU A 314 -9.84 -21.03 8.38
C LEU A 314 -8.72 -21.88 8.98
N TYR A 315 -8.90 -22.34 10.20
CA TYR A 315 -8.05 -23.31 10.87
C TYR A 315 -8.63 -24.72 10.74
N GLN A 316 -7.76 -25.74 10.74
CA GLN A 316 -8.18 -27.14 10.75
C GLN A 316 -7.52 -27.92 11.89
N LEU A 317 -8.31 -28.78 12.56
CA LEU A 317 -7.80 -29.91 13.33
C LEU A 317 -7.96 -31.16 12.49
N ARG A 318 -6.86 -31.87 12.26
CA ARG A 318 -6.88 -33.16 11.57
C ARG A 318 -6.58 -34.28 12.54
N LEU A 319 -7.55 -35.16 12.71
CA LEU A 319 -7.47 -36.31 13.61
C LEU A 319 -7.28 -37.58 12.78
N LEU A 320 -6.32 -38.42 13.17
CA LEU A 320 -6.04 -39.71 12.56
C LEU A 320 -5.86 -40.75 13.67
N ALA A 321 -6.62 -41.84 13.64
CA ALA A 321 -6.50 -42.96 14.57
C ALA A 321 -6.35 -44.28 13.78
N GLY A 322 -5.52 -45.21 14.29
CA GLY A 322 -5.19 -46.45 13.59
C GLY A 322 -5.60 -47.74 14.32
N GLY A 323 -6.09 -48.71 13.55
CA GLY A 323 -6.09 -50.15 13.83
C GLY A 323 -5.37 -50.92 12.69
N GLU A 324 -5.03 -52.20 12.89
CA GLU A 324 -4.36 -53.02 11.86
C GLU A 324 -5.26 -53.22 10.62
N GLY A 325 -4.71 -52.98 9.41
CA GLY A 325 -5.41 -53.14 8.12
C GLY A 325 -5.97 -51.84 7.52
N ALA A 326 -6.29 -51.84 6.21
CA ALA A 326 -6.80 -50.67 5.49
C ALA A 326 -8.20 -50.21 5.96
N ASP A 327 -9.00 -51.13 6.51
CA ASP A 327 -10.37 -50.85 7.00
C ASP A 327 -10.41 -50.39 8.48
N GLY A 328 -9.26 -50.39 9.18
CA GLY A 328 -9.14 -50.02 10.59
C GLY A 328 -8.79 -48.55 10.86
N LYS A 329 -8.50 -47.76 9.82
CA LYS A 329 -8.14 -46.33 9.95
C LYS A 329 -9.38 -45.45 10.08
N ARG A 330 -9.33 -44.52 11.04
CA ARG A 330 -10.39 -43.54 11.29
C ARG A 330 -9.83 -42.12 11.22
N PHE A 331 -10.62 -41.18 10.69
CA PHE A 331 -10.21 -39.78 10.60
C PHE A 331 -11.37 -38.81 10.80
N ASP A 332 -11.04 -37.57 11.17
CA ASP A 332 -11.94 -36.43 11.09
C ASP A 332 -11.15 -35.14 10.77
N ILE A 333 -11.81 -34.24 10.06
CA ILE A 333 -11.35 -32.86 9.84
C ILE A 333 -12.36 -31.94 10.52
N VAL A 334 -11.88 -31.11 11.44
CA VAL A 334 -12.66 -30.09 12.12
C VAL A 334 -12.15 -28.73 11.69
N CYS A 335 -12.95 -28.01 10.89
CA CYS A 335 -12.64 -26.67 10.44
C CYS A 335 -13.33 -25.64 11.35
N PHE A 336 -12.68 -24.52 11.63
CA PHE A 336 -13.30 -23.38 12.31
C PHE A 336 -12.60 -22.08 11.90
N ASP A 337 -13.35 -20.99 11.96
CA ASP A 337 -12.84 -19.67 11.63
C ASP A 337 -12.23 -19.01 12.88
N ARG A 338 -11.15 -18.24 12.72
CA ARG A 338 -10.57 -17.43 13.80
C ARG A 338 -11.61 -16.55 14.50
N PHE A 339 -12.52 -15.92 13.76
CA PHE A 339 -13.57 -15.07 14.32
C PHE A 339 -14.56 -15.87 15.19
N ASP A 340 -14.84 -17.13 14.86
CA ASP A 340 -15.66 -18.00 15.71
C ASP A 340 -14.93 -18.41 16.99
N LEU A 341 -13.60 -18.59 16.90
CA LEU A 341 -12.74 -18.85 18.06
C LEU A 341 -12.72 -17.67 19.03
N ILE A 342 -12.51 -16.46 18.50
CA ILE A 342 -12.55 -15.20 19.26
C ILE A 342 -13.91 -15.03 19.92
N ALA A 343 -15.00 -15.15 19.15
CA ALA A 343 -16.35 -15.00 19.68
C ALA A 343 -16.66 -16.01 20.80
N ALA A 344 -16.12 -17.24 20.74
CA ALA A 344 -16.27 -18.23 21.81
C ALA A 344 -15.52 -17.82 23.09
N GLY A 345 -14.29 -17.33 22.95
CA GLY A 345 -13.53 -16.78 24.06
C GLY A 345 -14.20 -15.57 24.70
N GLU A 346 -14.78 -14.67 23.90
CA GLU A 346 -15.48 -13.47 24.40
C GLU A 346 -16.76 -13.82 25.17
N ARG A 347 -17.52 -14.85 24.73
CA ARG A 347 -18.65 -15.38 25.50
C ARG A 347 -18.21 -15.91 26.87
N LEU A 348 -17.04 -16.57 26.92
CA LEU A 348 -16.49 -17.10 28.17
C LEU A 348 -15.97 -15.97 29.08
N ALA A 349 -15.25 -15.01 28.51
CA ALA A 349 -14.71 -13.86 29.23
C ALA A 349 -15.84 -12.97 29.78
N GLY A 350 -16.88 -12.69 29.00
CA GLY A 350 -18.04 -11.92 29.44
C GLY A 350 -18.85 -12.59 30.56
N ALA A 351 -18.88 -13.93 30.61
CA ALA A 351 -19.48 -14.68 31.72
C ALA A 351 -18.63 -14.60 33.01
N ALA A 352 -17.31 -14.45 32.89
CA ALA A 352 -16.38 -14.31 34.01
C ALA A 352 -16.19 -12.86 34.48
N ALA A 353 -16.33 -11.90 33.56
CA ALA A 353 -16.13 -10.47 33.76
C ALA A 353 -17.45 -9.70 33.79
N ALA A 354 -18.50 -10.26 34.41
CA ALA A 354 -19.72 -9.53 34.72
C ALA A 354 -19.35 -8.28 35.53
N LEU A 355 -19.13 -7.17 34.81
CA LEU A 355 -18.86 -5.87 35.40
C LEU A 355 -20.01 -5.58 36.35
N PRO A 356 -19.75 -5.06 37.57
CA PRO A 356 -20.80 -4.51 38.38
C PRO A 356 -21.59 -3.52 37.52
N SER A 357 -22.90 -3.76 37.37
CA SER A 357 -23.82 -2.69 37.02
C SER A 357 -23.59 -1.59 38.06
N ASP A 358 -23.13 -0.43 37.60
CA ASP A 358 -22.71 0.72 38.39
C ASP A 358 -21.45 0.54 39.25
N SER A 359 -20.29 0.88 38.67
CA SER A 359 -19.17 1.41 39.45
C SER A 359 -19.49 2.84 39.93
N GLY A 360 -20.38 2.94 40.93
CA GLY A 360 -20.35 3.93 42.03
C GLY A 360 -20.38 5.45 41.74
N GLY A 361 -20.38 5.91 40.50
CA GLY A 361 -20.54 7.33 40.16
C GLY A 361 -22.01 7.67 40.01
N SER A 362 -22.57 8.52 40.89
CA SER A 362 -23.92 9.03 40.69
C SER A 362 -24.02 9.73 39.32
N LYS A 363 -24.83 9.21 38.39
CA LYS A 363 -25.11 9.89 37.12
C LYS A 363 -25.55 11.33 37.40
N LYS A 364 -25.03 12.28 36.62
CA LYS A 364 -25.43 13.68 36.72
C LYS A 364 -26.92 13.78 36.40
N GLN A 365 -27.69 14.33 37.33
CA GLN A 365 -29.12 14.52 37.15
C GLN A 365 -29.37 15.73 36.24
N VAL A 366 -30.15 15.52 35.18
CA VAL A 366 -30.71 16.59 34.34
C VAL A 366 -32.22 16.66 34.56
N SER A 367 -32.81 17.83 34.28
CA SER A 367 -34.26 18.04 34.43
C SER A 367 -35.00 17.62 33.16
N SER A 368 -36.19 17.07 33.31
CA SER A 368 -37.10 16.87 32.18
C SER A 368 -37.47 18.23 31.56
N ALA A 369 -37.34 18.34 30.24
CA ALA A 369 -37.66 19.54 29.48
C ALA A 369 -38.10 19.18 28.04
N PRO A 370 -38.95 20.00 27.41
CA PRO A 370 -39.26 19.86 25.99
C PRO A 370 -38.03 20.16 25.12
N PRO A 371 -37.98 19.66 23.87
CA PRO A 371 -36.86 19.95 22.97
C PRO A 371 -36.76 21.44 22.65
N SER A 372 -35.55 21.99 22.77
CA SER A 372 -35.22 23.37 22.41
C SER A 372 -35.43 23.64 20.91
N GLU A 373 -35.52 24.91 20.50
CA GLU A 373 -35.63 25.27 19.08
C GLU A 373 -34.45 24.73 18.26
N LYS A 374 -33.24 24.74 18.83
CA LYS A 374 -32.06 24.16 18.21
C LYS A 374 -32.21 22.65 18.02
N VAL A 375 -32.70 21.91 19.02
CA VAL A 375 -32.96 20.46 18.90
C VAL A 375 -34.00 20.19 17.82
N ARG A 376 -35.13 20.91 17.83
CA ARG A 376 -36.18 20.76 16.79
C ARG A 376 -35.68 21.09 15.39
N PHE A 377 -34.77 22.06 15.26
CA PHE A 377 -34.13 22.39 13.99
C PHE A 377 -33.25 21.23 13.50
N LEU A 378 -32.37 20.72 14.37
CA LEU A 378 -31.48 19.60 14.04
C LEU A 378 -32.25 18.31 13.74
N GLU A 379 -33.35 18.03 14.44
CA GLU A 379 -34.22 16.87 14.15
C GLU A 379 -34.78 16.89 12.73
N ARG A 380 -35.08 18.08 12.19
CA ARG A 380 -35.52 18.26 10.79
C ARG A 380 -34.38 18.09 9.79
N LEU A 381 -33.14 18.40 10.18
CA LEU A 381 -31.96 18.18 9.35
C LEU A 381 -31.53 16.72 9.27
N VAL A 382 -31.98 15.85 10.18
CA VAL A 382 -31.72 14.40 10.07
C VAL A 382 -32.56 13.83 8.93
N PRO A 383 -31.95 13.44 7.79
CA PRO A 383 -32.70 12.96 6.64
C PRO A 383 -33.20 11.52 6.83
N ASN A 384 -34.28 11.17 6.14
CA ASN A 384 -34.79 9.79 6.09
C ASN A 384 -34.02 8.91 5.08
N GLN A 385 -33.13 9.51 4.31
CA GLN A 385 -32.22 8.89 3.35
C GLN A 385 -30.79 9.28 3.71
N VAL A 386 -29.82 8.48 3.31
CA VAL A 386 -28.41 8.72 3.63
C VAL A 386 -27.88 9.99 2.94
N GLY A 387 -28.21 10.17 1.65
CA GLY A 387 -27.61 11.18 0.78
C GLY A 387 -26.32 10.73 0.11
N PHE A 388 -25.87 11.46 -0.91
CA PHE A 388 -24.64 11.19 -1.68
C PHE A 388 -23.62 12.32 -1.52
N PHE A 389 -22.37 11.98 -1.23
CA PHE A 389 -21.29 12.97 -1.19
C PHE A 389 -20.95 13.45 -2.59
N ALA A 390 -20.98 12.57 -3.58
CA ALA A 390 -20.55 12.90 -4.92
C ALA A 390 -21.72 13.49 -5.74
N ALA A 391 -21.49 14.63 -6.41
CA ALA A 391 -22.49 15.28 -7.27
C ALA A 391 -21.81 16.12 -8.37
N GLY A 392 -22.35 16.06 -9.59
CA GLY A 392 -21.93 16.90 -10.72
C GLY A 392 -22.64 18.25 -10.69
N VAL A 393 -22.22 19.19 -11.55
CA VAL A 393 -22.87 20.51 -11.69
C VAL A 393 -23.62 20.57 -13.03
N PRO A 394 -24.97 20.47 -13.05
CA PRO A 394 -25.74 20.34 -14.30
C PRO A 394 -25.51 21.46 -15.32
N HIS A 395 -25.35 22.70 -14.86
CA HIS A 395 -25.11 23.85 -15.75
C HIS A 395 -23.64 24.02 -16.17
N ARG A 396 -22.74 23.22 -15.59
CA ARG A 396 -21.30 23.17 -15.89
C ARG A 396 -20.83 21.71 -15.97
N PRO A 397 -21.34 20.93 -16.95
CA PRO A 397 -21.15 19.48 -17.00
C PRO A 397 -19.70 19.02 -17.24
N LEU A 398 -18.80 19.95 -17.58
CA LEU A 398 -17.37 19.68 -17.78
C LEU A 398 -16.55 19.86 -16.50
N LEU A 399 -17.13 20.41 -15.42
CA LEU A 399 -16.46 20.46 -14.13
C LEU A 399 -16.32 19.04 -13.57
N GLY A 400 -15.15 18.76 -13.01
CA GLY A 400 -14.89 17.49 -12.34
C GLY A 400 -15.89 17.21 -11.22
N PHE A 401 -16.17 15.95 -10.94
CA PHE A 401 -17.15 15.52 -9.95
C PHE A 401 -16.58 15.66 -8.52
N ARG A 402 -16.84 16.80 -7.86
CA ARG A 402 -16.28 17.12 -6.53
C ARG A 402 -17.37 17.73 -5.64
N SER A 403 -17.41 17.32 -4.36
CA SER A 403 -18.31 17.95 -3.37
C SER A 403 -17.99 19.44 -3.15
N ALA A 404 -16.73 19.83 -3.33
CA ALA A 404 -16.27 21.22 -3.26
C ALA A 404 -16.87 22.14 -4.34
N ASN A 405 -17.59 21.58 -5.31
CA ASN A 405 -18.35 22.37 -6.28
C ASN A 405 -19.58 23.06 -5.68
N TYR A 406 -19.97 22.69 -4.45
CA TYR A 406 -21.14 23.22 -3.77
C TYR A 406 -20.81 23.77 -2.39
N THR A 407 -21.59 24.77 -1.97
CA THR A 407 -21.65 25.28 -0.60
C THR A 407 -23.03 25.01 0.00
N TRP A 408 -23.07 24.82 1.32
CA TRP A 408 -24.29 24.65 2.11
C TRP A 408 -24.12 25.39 3.43
N SER A 409 -25.20 25.99 3.94
CA SER A 409 -25.17 26.69 5.23
C SER A 409 -26.44 26.44 6.04
N PRO A 410 -26.35 26.40 7.39
CA PRO A 410 -27.51 26.20 8.25
C PRO A 410 -28.51 27.37 8.21
N GLU A 411 -28.11 28.55 7.73
CA GLU A 411 -28.99 29.70 7.48
C GLU A 411 -29.91 29.47 6.27
N SER A 412 -29.47 28.69 5.28
CA SER A 412 -30.24 28.27 4.09
C SER A 412 -30.25 26.73 3.98
N PRO A 413 -30.85 26.04 4.96
CA PRO A 413 -30.60 24.61 5.19
C PRO A 413 -31.18 23.69 4.13
N TRP A 414 -32.08 24.19 3.28
CA TRP A 414 -32.83 23.42 2.28
C TRP A 414 -32.32 23.65 0.85
N SER A 415 -31.13 24.22 0.70
CA SER A 415 -30.51 24.49 -0.61
C SER A 415 -29.00 24.32 -0.58
N ILE A 416 -28.41 23.87 -1.69
CA ILE A 416 -26.97 23.92 -1.98
C ILE A 416 -26.70 24.93 -3.09
N VAL A 417 -25.55 25.60 -3.09
CA VAL A 417 -25.21 26.64 -4.07
C VAL A 417 -23.89 26.32 -4.76
N SER A 418 -23.83 26.35 -6.09
CA SER A 418 -22.60 26.09 -6.84
C SER A 418 -21.54 27.17 -6.59
N VAL A 419 -20.25 26.78 -6.59
CA VAL A 419 -19.11 27.67 -6.28
C VAL A 419 -18.54 28.37 -7.52
N ASP A 420 -18.98 27.98 -8.71
CA ASP A 420 -18.58 28.67 -9.94
C ASP A 420 -19.21 30.07 -10.04
N GLU A 421 -18.77 30.87 -11.01
CA GLU A 421 -19.25 32.25 -11.23
C GLU A 421 -20.77 32.35 -11.37
N GLY A 422 -21.46 31.25 -11.71
CA GLY A 422 -22.91 31.18 -11.82
C GLY A 422 -23.68 31.16 -10.49
N GLY A 423 -23.06 30.71 -9.38
CA GLY A 423 -23.66 30.74 -8.04
C GLY A 423 -25.08 30.16 -7.94
N MET A 424 -25.37 29.05 -8.63
CA MET A 424 -26.74 28.55 -8.80
C MET A 424 -27.19 27.72 -7.60
N SER A 425 -28.36 28.04 -7.04
CA SER A 425 -29.00 27.30 -5.95
C SER A 425 -29.77 26.08 -6.45
N TYR A 426 -29.67 24.95 -5.75
CA TYR A 426 -30.37 23.70 -6.03
C TYR A 426 -31.06 23.17 -4.76
N PRO A 427 -32.19 22.44 -4.89
CA PRO A 427 -32.93 22.16 -6.13
C PRO A 427 -33.57 23.41 -6.77
N ASN A 428 -33.83 23.38 -8.08
CA ASN A 428 -34.47 24.48 -8.83
C ASN A 428 -35.25 23.97 -10.05
N ASP A 429 -36.10 24.83 -10.62
CA ASP A 429 -36.98 24.47 -11.75
C ASP A 429 -36.25 24.30 -13.09
N ARG A 430 -35.01 24.80 -13.22
CA ARG A 430 -34.22 24.69 -14.46
C ARG A 430 -33.61 23.29 -14.62
N TYR A 431 -33.29 22.64 -13.52
CA TYR A 431 -32.72 21.29 -13.48
C TYR A 431 -33.57 20.40 -12.54
N PRO A 432 -34.84 20.13 -12.91
CA PRO A 432 -35.74 19.39 -12.04
C PRO A 432 -35.29 17.92 -11.94
N GLU A 433 -35.27 17.38 -10.71
CA GLU A 433 -35.01 15.96 -10.47
C GLU A 433 -36.26 15.11 -10.76
N SER A 434 -36.66 15.08 -12.03
CA SER A 434 -37.92 14.44 -12.48
C SER A 434 -37.85 12.91 -12.55
N ASN A 435 -36.65 12.32 -12.49
CA ASN A 435 -36.45 10.88 -12.44
C ASN A 435 -36.15 10.42 -11.00
N LYS A 436 -36.27 9.11 -10.73
CA LYS A 436 -35.91 8.55 -9.42
C LYS A 436 -35.48 7.08 -9.51
N LEU A 437 -34.62 6.68 -8.57
CA LEU A 437 -34.33 5.28 -8.27
C LEU A 437 -35.08 4.88 -7.00
N THR A 438 -35.75 3.72 -7.01
CA THR A 438 -36.52 3.22 -5.86
C THR A 438 -36.02 1.86 -5.42
N VAL A 439 -35.75 1.69 -4.12
CA VAL A 439 -35.45 0.40 -3.49
C VAL A 439 -36.31 0.19 -2.25
N ARG A 440 -36.35 -1.03 -1.69
CA ARG A 440 -36.99 -1.29 -0.40
C ARG A 440 -35.97 -1.30 0.73
N ASN A 441 -36.29 -0.68 1.86
CA ASN A 441 -35.48 -0.80 3.08
C ASN A 441 -35.74 -2.13 3.81
N ARG A 442 -35.04 -2.34 4.93
CA ARG A 442 -35.17 -3.55 5.77
C ARG A 442 -36.56 -3.76 6.38
N LYS A 443 -37.39 -2.70 6.42
CA LYS A 443 -38.78 -2.76 6.86
C LYS A 443 -39.75 -3.05 5.70
N GLY A 444 -39.25 -3.20 4.48
CA GLY A 444 -40.04 -3.40 3.26
C GLY A 444 -40.63 -2.12 2.66
N GLU A 445 -40.32 -0.95 3.22
CA GLU A 445 -40.84 0.34 2.77
C GLU A 445 -40.04 0.85 1.56
N PRO A 446 -40.67 1.52 0.57
CA PRO A 446 -39.96 2.12 -0.55
C PRO A 446 -39.13 3.34 -0.13
N VAL A 447 -37.94 3.46 -0.69
CA VAL A 447 -37.01 4.58 -0.52
C VAL A 447 -36.60 5.12 -1.89
N ASP A 448 -36.91 6.39 -2.14
CA ASP A 448 -36.68 7.07 -3.41
C ASP A 448 -35.43 7.97 -3.36
N TYR A 449 -34.62 7.92 -4.42
CA TYR A 449 -33.49 8.81 -4.69
C TYR A 449 -33.75 9.55 -6.02
N PRO A 450 -34.22 10.80 -5.97
CA PRO A 450 -34.52 11.58 -7.17
C PRO A 450 -33.24 12.06 -7.86
N TYR A 451 -33.29 12.25 -9.19
CA TYR A 451 -32.18 12.79 -9.97
C TYR A 451 -32.63 13.52 -11.23
N TYR A 452 -31.80 14.46 -11.68
CA TYR A 452 -31.84 15.05 -13.02
C TYR A 452 -30.93 14.25 -13.96
N GLU A 453 -31.37 13.99 -15.19
CA GLU A 453 -30.55 13.32 -16.22
C GLU A 453 -30.31 14.27 -17.39
N ASP A 454 -29.07 14.39 -17.83
CA ASP A 454 -28.75 15.20 -19.02
C ASP A 454 -28.79 14.40 -20.33
N GLU A 455 -28.60 15.09 -21.46
CA GLU A 455 -28.64 14.49 -22.80
C GLU A 455 -27.56 13.41 -23.04
N LEU A 456 -26.52 13.35 -22.20
CA LEU A 456 -25.47 12.33 -22.25
C LEU A 456 -25.74 11.16 -21.29
N GLY A 457 -26.93 11.10 -20.68
CA GLY A 457 -27.32 10.06 -19.73
C GLY A 457 -26.67 10.20 -18.35
N ARG A 458 -26.06 11.34 -18.03
CA ARG A 458 -25.43 11.56 -16.72
C ARG A 458 -26.46 11.96 -15.68
N ARG A 459 -26.39 11.31 -14.51
CA ARG A 459 -27.34 11.50 -13.41
C ARG A 459 -26.78 12.46 -12.35
N TYR A 460 -27.62 13.41 -11.93
CA TYR A 460 -27.31 14.42 -10.94
C TYR A 460 -28.30 14.31 -9.77
N PHE A 461 -27.83 13.80 -8.63
CA PHE A 461 -28.61 13.61 -7.40
C PHE A 461 -28.44 14.80 -6.45
N LEU A 462 -29.03 15.94 -6.80
CA LEU A 462 -28.92 17.22 -6.09
C LEU A 462 -29.57 17.16 -4.70
N SER A 463 -30.77 16.58 -4.58
CA SER A 463 -31.42 16.40 -3.28
C SER A 463 -30.64 15.43 -2.38
N ALA A 464 -30.09 14.35 -2.96
CA ALA A 464 -29.25 13.43 -2.20
C ALA A 464 -27.97 14.11 -1.70
N HIS A 465 -27.40 15.02 -2.51
CA HIS A 465 -26.24 15.82 -2.08
C HIS A 465 -26.57 16.79 -0.96
N LEU A 466 -27.74 17.43 -1.01
CA LEU A 466 -28.24 18.25 0.09
C LEU A 466 -28.40 17.43 1.39
N TRP A 467 -29.00 16.24 1.33
CA TRP A 467 -29.17 15.37 2.50
C TRP A 467 -27.83 14.99 3.14
N HIS A 468 -26.79 14.76 2.34
CA HIS A 468 -25.44 14.50 2.83
C HIS A 468 -24.92 15.65 3.71
N HIS A 469 -25.02 16.91 3.24
CA HIS A 469 -24.58 18.09 4.00
C HIS A 469 -25.40 18.30 5.28
N GLN A 470 -26.73 18.18 5.19
CA GLN A 470 -27.63 18.30 6.34
C GLN A 470 -27.30 17.28 7.43
N ARG A 471 -27.13 16.01 7.04
CA ARG A 471 -26.74 14.93 7.95
C ARG A 471 -25.39 15.21 8.59
N LYS A 472 -24.37 15.56 7.80
CA LYS A 472 -23.01 15.83 8.30
C LYS A 472 -23.02 16.95 9.34
N TYR A 473 -23.79 18.01 9.10
CA TYR A 473 -23.98 19.09 10.05
C TYR A 473 -24.72 18.63 11.32
N ALA A 474 -25.83 17.90 11.18
CA ALA A 474 -26.62 17.41 12.31
C ALA A 474 -25.82 16.45 13.21
N VAL A 475 -25.01 15.57 12.63
CA VAL A 475 -24.09 14.68 13.35
C VAL A 475 -23.09 15.48 14.18
N ALA A 476 -22.42 16.47 13.57
CA ALA A 476 -21.43 17.31 14.26
C ALA A 476 -22.05 18.14 15.39
N GLU A 477 -23.23 18.73 15.17
CA GLU A 477 -23.92 19.53 16.20
C GLU A 477 -24.48 18.70 17.35
N THR A 478 -24.84 17.44 17.12
CA THR A 478 -25.30 16.52 18.18
C THR A 478 -24.20 16.30 19.22
N CYS A 479 -22.95 16.10 18.78
CA CYS A 479 -21.79 15.99 19.68
C CYS A 479 -21.59 17.26 20.51
N LYS A 480 -21.62 18.44 19.88
CA LYS A 480 -21.46 19.73 20.57
C LYS A 480 -22.57 19.96 21.61
N LEU A 481 -23.78 19.50 21.33
CA LEU A 481 -24.92 19.61 22.25
C LEU A 481 -24.80 18.72 23.48
N ALA A 482 -24.15 17.56 23.40
CA ALA A 482 -24.20 16.54 24.44
C ALA A 482 -23.74 17.02 25.83
N SER A 483 -22.77 17.93 25.90
CA SER A 483 -22.27 18.48 27.17
C SER A 483 -23.15 19.60 27.76
N VAL A 484 -23.89 20.32 26.91
CA VAL A 484 -24.68 21.50 27.29
C VAL A 484 -26.18 21.21 27.43
N ASP A 485 -26.71 20.33 26.59
CA ASP A 485 -28.10 19.85 26.59
C ASP A 485 -28.11 18.31 26.38
N PRO A 486 -27.78 17.52 27.42
CA PRO A 486 -27.71 16.06 27.31
C PRO A 486 -29.05 15.41 26.94
N LEU A 487 -30.18 15.97 27.40
CA LEU A 487 -31.51 15.47 27.05
C LEU A 487 -31.85 15.76 25.58
N GLY A 488 -31.50 16.95 25.07
CA GLY A 488 -31.59 17.28 23.65
C GLY A 488 -30.72 16.39 22.76
N ALA A 489 -29.49 16.11 23.17
CA ALA A 489 -28.62 15.18 22.46
C ALA A 489 -29.16 13.73 22.48
N ALA A 490 -29.75 13.28 23.60
CA ALA A 490 -30.42 11.97 23.67
C ALA A 490 -31.57 11.84 22.66
N ARG A 491 -32.35 12.91 22.45
CA ARG A 491 -33.41 12.95 21.44
C ARG A 491 -32.86 12.84 20.03
N LEU A 492 -31.77 13.56 19.73
CA LEU A 492 -31.12 13.49 18.41
C LEU A 492 -30.53 12.10 18.15
N LEU A 493 -29.89 11.48 19.15
CA LEU A 493 -29.40 10.10 19.05
C LEU A 493 -30.56 9.12 18.75
N LEU A 494 -31.70 9.26 19.42
CA LEU A 494 -32.90 8.47 19.12
C LEU A 494 -33.43 8.74 17.71
N ARG A 495 -33.47 10.00 17.26
CA ARG A 495 -33.89 10.40 15.91
C ARG A 495 -33.00 9.78 14.82
N PHE A 496 -31.68 9.75 15.04
CA PHE A 496 -30.74 9.07 14.16
C PHE A 496 -30.96 7.55 14.16
N ALA A 497 -31.18 6.93 15.32
CA ALA A 497 -31.47 5.50 15.38
C ALA A 497 -32.74 5.13 14.57
N ILE A 498 -33.80 5.94 14.69
CA ILE A 498 -35.03 5.76 13.90
C ILE A 498 -34.78 5.97 12.40
N ALA A 499 -33.97 6.97 12.01
CA ALA A 499 -33.61 7.20 10.62
C ALA A 499 -32.83 6.01 10.04
N TYR A 500 -31.84 5.53 10.78
CA TYR A 500 -30.95 4.44 10.40
C TYR A 500 -31.72 3.13 10.13
N GLU A 501 -32.78 2.85 10.90
CA GLU A 501 -33.67 1.70 10.66
C GLU A 501 -34.33 1.74 9.26
N GLY A 502 -34.54 2.94 8.70
CA GLY A 502 -35.10 3.14 7.37
C GLY A 502 -34.09 3.37 6.24
N TRP A 503 -32.81 3.58 6.59
CA TRP A 503 -31.75 3.81 5.61
C TRP A 503 -31.45 2.57 4.78
N VAL A 504 -31.01 2.83 3.56
CA VAL A 504 -30.50 1.83 2.62
C VAL A 504 -29.06 2.16 2.30
N ARG A 505 -28.28 1.11 2.00
CA ARG A 505 -26.92 1.30 1.49
C ARG A 505 -26.95 1.88 0.09
N PHE A 506 -25.77 2.21 -0.42
CA PHE A 506 -25.60 2.77 -1.74
C PHE A 506 -24.19 2.46 -2.24
N ASN A 507 -23.97 2.74 -3.52
CA ASN A 507 -22.65 2.97 -4.08
C ASN A 507 -22.55 4.44 -4.42
N ASP A 508 -21.57 5.17 -3.90
CA ASP A 508 -21.33 6.59 -4.20
C ASP A 508 -20.00 6.76 -4.93
N SER A 509 -19.94 6.09 -6.09
CA SER A 509 -18.87 6.24 -7.07
C SER A 509 -19.28 7.26 -8.14
N VAL A 510 -18.29 7.98 -8.67
CA VAL A 510 -18.48 9.06 -9.64
C VAL A 510 -19.27 8.57 -10.86
N TRP A 511 -20.40 9.23 -11.15
CA TRP A 511 -21.36 8.90 -12.22
C TRP A 511 -22.08 7.55 -12.10
N VAL A 512 -21.91 6.81 -11.00
CA VAL A 512 -22.54 5.49 -10.80
C VAL A 512 -23.26 5.39 -9.46
N GLN A 513 -23.80 6.50 -8.99
CA GLN A 513 -24.52 6.46 -7.74
C GLN A 513 -25.82 5.68 -7.87
N HIS A 514 -26.03 4.76 -6.95
CA HIS A 514 -27.28 4.01 -6.86
C HIS A 514 -27.50 3.50 -5.44
N PRO A 515 -28.75 3.47 -4.95
CA PRO A 515 -29.08 2.80 -3.70
C PRO A 515 -29.03 1.28 -3.86
N ILE A 516 -28.70 0.59 -2.77
CA ILE A 516 -28.68 -0.88 -2.65
C ILE A 516 -29.91 -1.31 -1.83
N PRO A 517 -30.69 -2.31 -2.26
CA PRO A 517 -31.82 -2.80 -1.51
C PRO A 517 -31.47 -3.20 -0.07
N GLY A 518 -32.35 -2.89 0.89
CA GLY A 518 -32.11 -3.11 2.32
C GLY A 518 -31.99 -4.57 2.74
N TYR A 519 -32.51 -5.49 1.93
CA TYR A 519 -32.35 -6.94 2.12
C TYR A 519 -30.97 -7.47 1.67
N ALA A 520 -30.18 -6.67 0.93
CA ALA A 520 -28.87 -7.10 0.47
C ALA A 520 -27.92 -7.35 1.66
N GLU A 521 -27.26 -8.50 1.63
CA GLU A 521 -26.21 -8.90 2.57
C GLU A 521 -24.82 -8.60 1.99
N PRO A 522 -23.75 -8.59 2.80
CA PRO A 522 -22.38 -8.45 2.30
C PRO A 522 -22.06 -9.50 1.20
N PRO A 523 -21.17 -9.19 0.25
CA PRO A 523 -20.26 -8.04 0.24
C PRO A 523 -20.92 -6.74 -0.25
N TYR A 524 -20.57 -5.63 0.40
CA TYR A 524 -21.10 -4.31 0.06
C TYR A 524 -20.16 -3.54 -0.88
N PRO A 525 -20.65 -2.50 -1.58
CA PRO A 525 -19.79 -1.64 -2.39
C PRO A 525 -18.69 -0.95 -1.57
N TYR A 526 -17.52 -0.77 -2.18
CA TYR A 526 -16.37 -0.08 -1.59
C TYR A 526 -16.69 1.38 -1.19
N PHE A 527 -17.45 2.08 -2.04
CA PHE A 527 -18.03 3.38 -1.73
C PHE A 527 -19.45 3.24 -1.16
N GLY A 528 -19.65 2.33 -0.21
CA GLY A 528 -20.94 1.99 0.39
C GLY A 528 -21.04 2.11 1.91
N GLY A 529 -20.20 2.97 2.51
CA GLY A 529 -20.35 3.34 3.92
C GLY A 529 -21.67 4.06 4.18
N LEU A 530 -22.26 3.93 5.37
CA LEU A 530 -23.55 4.56 5.69
C LEU A 530 -23.41 5.95 6.30
N TRP A 531 -22.36 6.22 7.07
CA TRP A 531 -22.04 7.47 7.74
C TRP A 531 -21.00 8.30 7.00
N ASP A 532 -20.13 7.66 6.23
CA ASP A 532 -19.25 8.27 5.23
C ASP A 532 -19.45 7.56 3.88
N ARG A 533 -19.16 8.20 2.74
CA ARG A 533 -19.26 7.53 1.44
C ARG A 533 -18.31 6.35 1.34
N TRP A 534 -17.14 6.45 1.96
CA TRP A 534 -16.10 5.45 1.87
C TRP A 534 -16.17 4.52 3.09
N SER A 535 -16.29 3.21 2.86
CA SER A 535 -16.36 2.22 3.94
C SER A 535 -15.17 2.29 4.91
N SER A 536 -13.98 2.68 4.45
CA SER A 536 -12.78 2.88 5.27
C SER A 536 -12.89 4.04 6.28
N MET A 537 -13.88 4.93 6.11
CA MET A 537 -14.13 6.08 6.97
C MET A 537 -15.46 5.99 7.75
N ASP A 538 -16.18 4.89 7.63
CA ASP A 538 -17.58 4.82 8.05
C ASP A 538 -17.75 5.02 9.57
N LEU A 539 -16.95 4.35 10.41
CA LEU A 539 -17.03 4.57 11.87
C LEU A 539 -16.52 5.95 12.29
N HIS A 540 -15.67 6.58 11.49
CA HIS A 540 -15.24 7.95 11.75
C HIS A 540 -16.34 8.97 11.43
N GLY A 541 -17.14 8.72 10.38
CA GLY A 541 -18.37 9.47 10.13
C GLY A 541 -19.37 9.37 11.29
N LEU A 542 -19.42 8.22 11.97
CA LEU A 542 -20.26 7.97 13.15
C LEU A 542 -19.67 8.54 14.46
N LEU A 543 -18.35 8.79 14.51
CA LEU A 543 -17.61 9.16 15.74
C LEU A 543 -18.26 10.28 16.56
N PRO A 544 -18.75 11.39 15.99
CA PRO A 544 -19.40 12.44 16.79
C PRO A 544 -20.64 11.94 17.55
N LEU A 545 -21.41 10.98 17.01
CA LEU A 545 -22.56 10.40 17.70
C LEU A 545 -22.13 9.42 18.81
N ILE A 546 -21.01 8.72 18.65
CA ILE A 546 -20.43 7.87 19.70
C ILE A 546 -19.99 8.75 20.88
N ASP A 547 -19.34 9.88 20.59
CA ASP A 547 -18.91 10.84 21.61
C ASP A 547 -20.10 11.49 22.32
N ALA A 548 -21.16 11.82 21.58
CA ALA A 548 -22.42 12.27 22.16
C ALA A 548 -23.04 11.20 23.08
N PHE A 549 -23.08 9.94 22.65
CA PHE A 549 -23.63 8.83 23.43
C PHE A 549 -22.89 8.66 24.76
N LEU A 550 -21.54 8.66 24.73
CA LEU A 550 -20.68 8.56 25.92
C LEU A 550 -20.92 9.69 26.91
N GLU A 551 -21.08 10.93 26.43
CA GLU A 551 -21.35 12.07 27.28
C GLU A 551 -22.76 12.02 27.89
N VAL A 552 -23.77 11.63 27.10
CA VAL A 552 -25.15 11.46 27.57
C VAL A 552 -25.27 10.33 28.59
N GLU A 553 -24.50 9.23 28.43
CA GLU A 553 -24.49 8.08 29.34
C GLU A 553 -24.03 8.44 30.77
N ARG A 554 -23.29 9.54 30.95
CA ARG A 554 -22.90 10.09 32.26
C ARG A 554 -24.06 10.78 33.00
N THR A 555 -25.22 10.88 32.36
CA THR A 555 -26.42 11.55 32.88
C THR A 555 -27.63 10.60 32.93
N ASN A 556 -28.71 11.01 33.60
CA ASN A 556 -29.99 10.28 33.58
C ASN A 556 -30.86 10.58 32.32
N ALA A 557 -30.33 11.25 31.29
CA ALA A 557 -31.12 11.68 30.13
C ALA A 557 -31.79 10.52 29.35
N PHE A 558 -31.12 9.37 29.20
CA PHE A 558 -31.73 8.20 28.55
C PHE A 558 -32.89 7.61 29.35
N GLU A 559 -32.84 7.68 30.68
CA GLU A 559 -33.91 7.19 31.56
C GLU A 559 -35.14 8.10 31.45
N LEU A 560 -34.92 9.42 31.47
CA LEU A 560 -35.99 10.42 31.28
C LEU A 560 -36.66 10.28 29.91
N LEU A 561 -35.86 10.19 28.85
CA LEU A 561 -36.38 10.04 27.50
C LEU A 561 -37.03 8.66 27.30
N GLY A 562 -36.53 7.61 27.96
CA GLY A 562 -37.15 6.29 27.95
C GLY A 562 -38.53 6.27 28.60
N ALA A 563 -38.71 7.01 29.70
CA ALA A 563 -40.02 7.21 30.33
C ALA A 563 -41.00 7.96 29.40
N GLU A 564 -40.51 8.95 28.64
CA GLU A 564 -41.32 9.70 27.66
C GLU A 564 -41.67 8.85 26.42
N ALA A 565 -40.71 8.09 25.89
CA ALA A 565 -40.87 7.31 24.67
C ALA A 565 -41.56 5.95 24.90
N GLY A 566 -41.69 5.50 26.15
CA GLY A 566 -42.26 4.20 26.50
C GLY A 566 -41.39 3.00 26.11
N ALA A 567 -40.08 3.20 25.95
CA ALA A 567 -39.13 2.17 25.53
C ALA A 567 -37.72 2.44 26.08
N ASP A 568 -36.88 1.41 26.15
CA ASP A 568 -35.46 1.58 26.50
C ASP A 568 -34.71 2.26 25.34
N VAL A 569 -34.55 3.57 25.45
CA VAL A 569 -33.89 4.41 24.45
C VAL A 569 -32.42 4.05 24.30
N ARG A 570 -31.73 3.76 25.40
CA ARG A 570 -30.31 3.38 25.35
C ARG A 570 -30.15 2.08 24.57
N ALA A 571 -30.93 1.05 24.92
CA ALA A 571 -30.90 -0.23 24.21
C ALA A 571 -31.27 -0.07 22.74
N ARG A 572 -32.27 0.74 22.40
CA ARG A 572 -32.64 0.99 21.00
C ARG A 572 -31.50 1.63 20.22
N ILE A 573 -30.83 2.66 20.76
CA ILE A 573 -29.69 3.30 20.09
C ILE A 573 -28.56 2.29 19.85
N VAL A 574 -28.22 1.49 20.85
CA VAL A 574 -27.17 0.48 20.75
C VAL A 574 -27.52 -0.59 19.72
N GLU A 575 -28.68 -1.23 19.85
CA GLU A 575 -29.04 -2.42 19.06
C GLU A 575 -29.57 -2.10 17.66
N ARG A 576 -30.08 -0.87 17.43
CA ARG A 576 -30.64 -0.47 16.13
C ARG A 576 -29.75 0.46 15.31
N MET A 577 -28.69 1.03 15.89
CA MET A 577 -27.79 1.95 15.18
C MET A 577 -26.30 1.64 15.40
N LEU A 578 -25.81 1.65 16.65
CA LEU A 578 -24.37 1.52 16.92
C LEU A 578 -23.82 0.13 16.56
N ARG A 579 -24.47 -0.94 17.05
CA ARG A 579 -24.06 -2.33 16.77
C ARG A 579 -24.19 -2.70 15.29
N PRO A 580 -25.29 -2.38 14.59
CA PRO A 580 -25.37 -2.60 13.14
C PRO A 580 -24.34 -1.81 12.32
N SER A 581 -23.97 -0.60 12.74
CA SER A 581 -22.92 0.20 12.08
C SER A 581 -21.54 -0.44 12.27
N LEU A 582 -21.28 -1.02 13.44
CA LEU A 582 -20.07 -1.77 13.72
C LEU A 582 -19.99 -3.06 12.89
N GLU A 583 -21.03 -3.89 12.93
CA GLU A 583 -21.09 -5.15 12.16
C GLU A 583 -20.91 -4.91 10.65
N SER A 584 -21.47 -3.81 10.14
CA SER A 584 -21.27 -3.35 8.77
C SER A 584 -19.78 -3.26 8.41
N VAL A 585 -19.00 -2.54 9.23
CA VAL A 585 -17.57 -2.29 8.95
C VAL A 585 -16.74 -3.56 9.08
N LEU A 586 -17.12 -4.48 9.96
CA LEU A 586 -16.45 -5.78 10.11
C LEU A 586 -16.66 -6.72 8.92
N SER A 587 -17.65 -6.48 8.06
CA SER A 587 -17.84 -7.25 6.82
C SER A 587 -16.88 -6.82 5.69
N TYR A 588 -16.27 -5.64 5.80
CA TYR A 588 -15.34 -5.15 4.81
C TYR A 588 -13.93 -5.72 5.05
N PRO A 589 -13.16 -5.95 3.97
CA PRO A 589 -11.76 -6.31 4.06
C PRO A 589 -10.90 -5.19 4.67
N VAL A 590 -9.78 -5.58 5.29
CA VAL A 590 -8.73 -4.64 5.78
C VAL A 590 -7.68 -4.50 4.68
N LEU A 591 -7.61 -3.33 4.06
CA LEU A 591 -6.89 -3.13 2.82
C LEU A 591 -5.44 -2.73 3.03
N GLN A 592 -5.11 -2.14 4.17
CA GLN A 592 -3.77 -1.62 4.48
C GLN A 592 -3.34 -0.50 3.50
N HIS A 593 -4.28 0.39 3.16
CA HIS A 593 -4.00 1.62 2.40
C HIS A 593 -3.82 2.85 3.31
N ASN A 594 -3.44 4.01 2.77
CA ASN A 594 -3.17 5.25 3.51
C ASN A 594 -4.31 5.77 4.44
N ILE A 595 -5.57 5.36 4.25
CA ILE A 595 -6.76 5.78 5.05
C ILE A 595 -7.39 4.65 5.90
N GLU A 596 -6.61 3.76 6.52
CA GLU A 596 -7.18 2.68 7.36
C GLU A 596 -7.58 3.11 8.79
N PHE A 597 -6.83 4.05 9.36
CA PHE A 597 -6.97 4.49 10.75
C PHE A 597 -8.35 5.03 11.19
N PRO A 598 -9.20 5.65 10.33
CA PRO A 598 -10.47 6.20 10.79
C PRO A 598 -11.40 5.15 11.42
N ASN A 599 -11.45 3.95 10.83
CA ASN A 599 -12.23 2.85 11.39
C ASN A 599 -11.63 2.28 12.68
N TRP A 600 -10.30 2.28 12.86
CA TRP A 600 -9.67 1.84 14.10
C TRP A 600 -10.02 2.77 15.27
N ILE A 601 -9.98 4.08 15.04
CA ILE A 601 -10.42 5.08 16.02
C ILE A 601 -11.89 4.83 16.39
N GLY A 602 -12.73 4.57 15.40
CA GLY A 602 -14.13 4.19 15.61
C GLY A 602 -14.31 2.91 16.43
N LEU A 603 -13.54 1.85 16.14
CA LEU A 603 -13.53 0.59 16.88
C LEU A 603 -13.14 0.81 18.35
N ILE A 604 -12.10 1.61 18.61
CA ILE A 604 -11.65 1.93 19.96
C ILE A 604 -12.76 2.64 20.73
N ARG A 605 -13.33 3.70 20.16
CA ARG A 605 -14.34 4.52 20.83
C ARG A 605 -15.66 3.78 21.03
N LEU A 606 -16.07 2.92 20.08
CA LEU A 606 -17.21 2.02 20.27
C LEU A 606 -16.93 0.92 21.29
N GLY A 607 -15.74 0.32 21.28
CA GLY A 607 -15.32 -0.66 22.29
C GLY A 607 -15.41 -0.09 23.69
N MET A 608 -14.97 1.17 23.88
CA MET A 608 -15.14 1.92 25.13
C MET A 608 -16.61 2.16 25.47
N ALA A 609 -17.42 2.64 24.52
CA ALA A 609 -18.84 2.96 24.73
C ALA A 609 -19.71 1.74 25.03
N LEU A 610 -19.42 0.61 24.39
CA LEU A 610 -20.13 -0.66 24.59
C LEU A 610 -19.55 -1.47 25.74
N ARG A 611 -18.36 -1.07 26.27
CA ARG A 611 -17.57 -1.82 27.25
C ARG A 611 -17.18 -3.22 26.74
N GLU A 612 -16.81 -3.28 25.47
CA GLU A 612 -16.43 -4.49 24.75
C GLU A 612 -14.94 -4.37 24.34
N PRO A 613 -13.99 -4.80 25.20
CA PRO A 613 -12.54 -4.65 24.98
C PRO A 613 -12.05 -5.29 23.68
N GLN A 614 -12.73 -6.34 23.20
CA GLN A 614 -12.41 -7.04 21.94
C GLN A 614 -12.17 -6.12 20.74
N TYR A 615 -12.91 -5.01 20.63
CA TYR A 615 -12.78 -4.08 19.51
C TYR A 615 -11.58 -3.15 19.66
N VAL A 616 -11.15 -2.87 20.90
CA VAL A 616 -9.89 -2.18 21.18
C VAL A 616 -8.71 -3.05 20.77
N HIS A 617 -8.74 -4.34 21.14
CA HIS A 617 -7.73 -5.31 20.71
C HIS A 617 -7.69 -5.47 19.19
N GLU A 618 -8.84 -5.50 18.53
CA GLU A 618 -8.91 -5.55 17.06
C GLU A 618 -8.28 -4.32 16.39
N ALA A 619 -8.53 -3.12 16.92
CA ALA A 619 -7.91 -1.90 16.42
C ALA A 619 -6.38 -1.92 16.61
N VAL A 620 -5.89 -2.37 17.77
CA VAL A 620 -4.45 -2.50 18.05
C VAL A 620 -3.80 -3.53 17.11
N GLU A 621 -4.42 -4.69 16.91
CA GLU A 621 -3.94 -5.72 16.00
C GLU A 621 -3.83 -5.21 14.56
N ARG A 622 -4.90 -4.56 14.05
CA ARG A 622 -4.91 -3.96 12.71
C ARG A 622 -3.83 -2.89 12.56
N MET A 623 -3.66 -2.04 13.57
CA MET A 623 -2.63 -1.00 13.61
C MET A 623 -1.20 -1.59 13.56
N ILE A 624 -0.91 -2.61 14.37
CA ILE A 624 0.41 -3.27 14.39
C ILE A 624 0.68 -3.94 13.05
N ARG A 625 -0.30 -4.69 12.52
CA ARG A 625 -0.18 -5.34 11.22
C ARG A 625 0.05 -4.31 10.11
N PHE A 626 -0.66 -3.19 10.11
CA PHE A 626 -0.48 -2.11 9.14
C PHE A 626 0.94 -1.54 9.15
N VAL A 627 1.51 -1.29 10.34
CA VAL A 627 2.90 -0.84 10.45
C VAL A 627 3.85 -1.86 9.82
N GLN A 628 3.68 -3.15 10.15
CA GLN A 628 4.52 -4.22 9.62
C GLN A 628 4.35 -4.43 8.11
N SER A 629 3.13 -4.34 7.58
CA SER A 629 2.82 -4.66 6.18
C SER A 629 2.77 -3.44 5.26
N SER A 630 2.93 -2.21 5.77
CA SER A 630 2.85 -1.01 4.93
C SER A 630 3.87 0.11 5.18
N TYR A 631 4.73 -0.01 6.19
CA TYR A 631 5.90 0.87 6.33
C TYR A 631 7.18 0.14 5.95
N LEU A 632 8.14 0.90 5.44
CA LEU A 632 9.52 0.46 5.22
C LEU A 632 10.25 0.39 6.58
N ALA A 633 11.35 -0.38 6.67
CA ALA A 633 12.12 -0.50 7.90
C ALA A 633 12.69 0.84 8.42
N ASP A 634 12.81 1.85 7.56
CA ASP A 634 13.20 3.22 7.93
C ASP A 634 12.08 4.00 8.64
N GLY A 635 10.88 3.42 8.76
CA GLY A 635 9.69 4.11 9.26
C GLY A 635 9.02 5.00 8.21
N PHE A 636 9.43 4.96 6.94
CA PHE A 636 8.75 5.72 5.88
C PHE A 636 7.54 4.93 5.35
N TRP A 637 6.47 5.64 5.02
CA TRP A 637 5.32 5.09 4.33
C TRP A 637 5.72 4.54 2.96
N LYS A 638 5.24 3.35 2.58
CA LYS A 638 5.70 2.60 1.39
C LYS A 638 5.67 3.36 0.07
N GLU A 639 4.78 4.36 -0.08
CA GLU A 639 4.63 5.19 -1.29
C GLU A 639 5.71 6.29 -1.41
N ILE A 640 6.52 6.50 -0.37
CA ILE A 640 7.68 7.44 -0.38
C ILE A 640 7.28 8.89 -0.69
N SER A 641 6.00 9.23 -0.50
CA SER A 641 5.50 10.61 -0.49
C SER A 641 5.48 11.14 0.94
N LEU A 642 6.05 12.31 1.18
CA LEU A 642 5.97 13.01 2.48
C LEU A 642 4.54 13.45 2.79
N SER A 643 3.73 13.75 1.77
CA SER A 643 2.33 14.11 1.95
C SER A 643 1.49 12.92 2.43
N TYR A 644 1.62 11.77 1.77
CA TYR A 644 0.90 10.56 2.17
C TYR A 644 1.49 9.93 3.44
N HIS A 645 2.79 10.07 3.67
CA HIS A 645 3.40 9.73 4.95
C HIS A 645 2.78 10.55 6.09
N ARG A 646 2.68 11.88 5.94
CA ARG A 646 2.03 12.77 6.92
C ARG A 646 0.58 12.41 7.20
N GLN A 647 -0.18 12.09 6.15
CA GLN A 647 -1.56 11.63 6.31
C GLN A 647 -1.61 10.34 7.14
N THR A 648 -0.77 9.36 6.80
CA THR A 648 -0.81 8.02 7.36
C THR A 648 -0.27 7.96 8.79
N TYR A 649 0.92 8.52 9.05
CA TYR A 649 1.45 8.56 10.43
C TYR A 649 0.62 9.49 11.31
N GLY A 650 0.03 10.56 10.74
CA GLY A 650 -0.89 11.43 11.46
C GLY A 650 -2.11 10.67 11.97
N GLY A 651 -2.66 9.78 11.13
CA GLY A 651 -3.71 8.84 11.51
C GLY A 651 -3.28 7.84 12.58
N LEU A 652 -2.06 7.31 12.49
CA LEU A 652 -1.48 6.43 13.51
C LEU A 652 -1.38 7.11 14.88
N ILE A 653 -0.93 8.37 14.92
CA ILE A 653 -0.87 9.17 16.15
C ILE A 653 -2.26 9.38 16.74
N GLN A 654 -3.27 9.62 15.89
CA GLN A 654 -4.65 9.77 16.36
C GLN A 654 -5.18 8.46 16.99
N THR A 655 -4.89 7.31 16.37
CA THR A 655 -5.21 5.99 16.93
C THR A 655 -4.52 5.77 18.28
N ILE A 656 -3.22 6.07 18.38
CA ILE A 656 -2.46 5.97 19.63
C ILE A 656 -3.06 6.86 20.72
N ARG A 657 -3.43 8.10 20.40
CA ARG A 657 -4.10 9.01 21.35
C ARG A 657 -5.47 8.48 21.79
N ALA A 658 -6.19 7.81 20.91
CA ALA A 658 -7.46 7.17 21.27
C ALA A 658 -7.28 6.00 22.25
N LEU A 659 -6.09 5.40 22.33
CA LEU A 659 -5.74 4.31 23.26
C LEU A 659 -5.16 4.82 24.59
N ASP A 660 -4.87 6.12 24.72
CA ASP A 660 -4.15 6.66 25.88
C ASP A 660 -4.91 6.38 27.19
N GLY A 661 -4.21 5.80 28.16
CA GLY A 661 -4.78 5.40 29.45
C GLY A 661 -5.70 4.17 29.42
N TRP A 662 -5.86 3.48 28.29
CA TRP A 662 -6.70 2.29 28.22
C TRP A 662 -6.16 1.15 29.10
N SER A 663 -7.06 0.56 29.88
CA SER A 663 -6.83 -0.69 30.62
C SER A 663 -8.02 -1.60 30.45
N ASP A 664 -7.77 -2.88 30.18
CA ASP A 664 -8.83 -3.87 30.09
C ASP A 664 -9.46 -4.14 31.46
N PRO A 665 -10.73 -4.59 31.48
CA PRO A 665 -11.39 -5.02 32.70
C PRO A 665 -10.54 -6.03 33.52
N PRO A 666 -10.58 -5.98 34.86
CA PRO A 666 -9.87 -6.95 35.69
C PRO A 666 -10.25 -8.39 35.32
N GLY A 667 -9.23 -9.24 35.13
CA GLY A 667 -9.42 -10.65 34.77
C GLY A 667 -9.69 -10.92 33.29
N TYR A 668 -9.82 -9.89 32.45
CA TYR A 668 -9.92 -10.07 31.00
C TYR A 668 -8.56 -10.39 30.39
N VAL A 669 -8.52 -11.44 29.57
CA VAL A 669 -7.42 -11.74 28.64
C VAL A 669 -8.07 -11.94 27.29
N SER A 670 -7.64 -11.16 26.31
CA SER A 670 -8.26 -11.16 25.00
C SER A 670 -8.04 -12.50 24.28
N PRO A 671 -9.10 -13.13 23.78
CA PRO A 671 -9.00 -14.33 22.94
C PRO A 671 -8.47 -14.02 21.54
N ARG A 672 -8.33 -12.75 21.15
CA ARG A 672 -7.78 -12.32 19.86
C ARG A 672 -6.26 -12.38 19.83
N ASP A 673 -5.60 -11.85 20.86
CA ASP A 673 -4.14 -11.69 20.90
C ASP A 673 -3.47 -12.31 22.15
N GLY A 674 -4.27 -12.89 23.06
CA GLY A 674 -3.78 -13.51 24.30
C GLY A 674 -3.27 -12.51 25.34
N ARG A 675 -3.52 -11.21 25.14
CA ARG A 675 -2.97 -10.14 25.99
C ARG A 675 -4.04 -9.52 26.87
N ARG A 676 -3.55 -8.87 27.92
CA ARG A 676 -4.27 -7.89 28.71
C ARG A 676 -3.49 -6.58 28.62
N TYR A 677 -4.18 -5.49 28.36
CA TYR A 677 -3.63 -4.16 28.37
C TYR A 677 -3.84 -3.52 29.74
N ASP A 678 -2.74 -3.06 30.33
CA ASP A 678 -2.71 -2.24 31.53
C ASP A 678 -2.02 -0.92 31.17
N ASN A 679 -2.80 0.16 31.10
CA ASN A 679 -2.30 1.48 30.67
C ASN A 679 -1.47 1.38 29.38
N PHE A 680 -2.15 1.05 28.27
CA PHE A 680 -1.56 0.72 26.98
C PHE A 680 -0.34 1.58 26.59
N ASP A 681 0.81 0.93 26.39
CA ASP A 681 2.05 1.59 25.96
C ASP A 681 2.23 1.50 24.43
N SER A 682 1.98 2.62 23.77
CA SER A 682 2.15 2.74 22.31
C SER A 682 3.60 2.62 21.84
N ARG A 683 4.60 2.92 22.68
CA ARG A 683 6.03 2.80 22.29
C ARG A 683 6.42 1.34 22.10
N SER A 684 5.90 0.47 22.96
CA SER A 684 6.08 -0.97 22.85
C SER A 684 5.34 -1.55 21.63
N ALA A 685 4.18 -0.99 21.27
CA ALA A 685 3.38 -1.45 20.15
C ALA A 685 3.93 -0.99 18.78
N VAL A 686 4.51 0.22 18.71
CA VAL A 686 5.07 0.80 17.48
C VAL A 686 6.49 1.33 17.73
N PRO A 687 7.52 0.45 17.75
CA PRO A 687 8.90 0.86 18.05
C PRO A 687 9.47 1.88 17.07
N GLN A 688 9.05 1.84 15.79
CA GLN A 688 9.52 2.75 14.73
C GLN A 688 8.86 4.14 14.75
N LEU A 689 7.92 4.41 15.68
CA LEU A 689 7.18 5.67 15.71
C LEU A 689 8.09 6.90 15.79
N ALA A 690 9.20 6.80 16.52
CA ALA A 690 10.18 7.88 16.59
C ALA A 690 10.76 8.21 15.20
N ARG A 691 11.17 7.19 14.44
CA ARG A 691 11.69 7.37 13.07
C ARG A 691 10.64 7.93 12.12
N MET A 692 9.41 7.43 12.18
CA MET A 692 8.28 7.95 11.41
C MET A 692 8.10 9.47 11.61
N LEU A 693 8.21 9.94 12.86
CA LEU A 693 8.04 11.37 13.18
C LEU A 693 9.20 12.24 12.69
N GLU A 694 10.41 11.69 12.59
CA GLU A 694 11.60 12.45 12.21
C GLU A 694 11.75 12.65 10.70
N LEU A 695 11.19 11.76 9.89
CA LEU A 695 11.40 11.75 8.43
C LEU A 695 11.04 13.08 7.74
N PRO A 696 9.88 13.72 7.99
CA PRO A 696 9.58 15.02 7.41
C PRO A 696 10.62 16.09 7.75
N ASP A 697 11.14 16.07 8.98
CA ASP A 697 12.14 17.04 9.45
C ASP A 697 13.52 16.81 8.83
N LEU A 698 13.85 15.55 8.54
CA LEU A 698 15.09 15.15 7.87
C LEU A 698 15.04 15.40 6.36
N LEU A 699 13.85 15.34 5.76
CA LEU A 699 13.59 15.47 4.32
C LEU A 699 12.93 16.81 3.97
N ALA A 700 13.39 17.88 4.63
CA ALA A 700 13.02 19.24 4.33
C ALA A 700 14.22 20.06 3.84
N TYR A 701 13.94 20.99 2.94
CA TYR A 701 14.85 22.06 2.62
C TYR A 701 15.07 23.00 3.82
N PRO A 702 16.17 23.77 3.83
CA PRO A 702 16.45 24.74 4.90
C PRO A 702 15.41 25.83 5.10
N ASP A 703 14.51 26.09 4.13
CA ASP A 703 13.36 26.99 4.29
C ASP A 703 12.15 26.32 4.95
N GLY A 704 12.26 25.03 5.28
CA GLY A 704 11.25 24.22 5.92
C GLY A 704 10.26 23.54 4.97
N LYS A 705 10.33 23.79 3.66
CA LYS A 705 9.51 23.05 2.70
C LYS A 705 9.96 21.62 2.58
N ASN A 706 9.01 20.71 2.42
CA ASN A 706 9.28 19.32 2.10
C ASN A 706 9.95 19.21 0.73
N VAL A 707 10.89 18.28 0.58
CA VAL A 707 11.37 17.91 -0.75
C VAL A 707 10.25 17.15 -1.46
N PRO A 708 9.79 17.61 -2.65
CA PRO A 708 8.57 17.10 -3.24
C PRO A 708 8.77 15.80 -4.05
N ILE A 709 9.24 14.74 -3.37
CA ILE A 709 9.44 13.40 -3.96
C ILE A 709 8.09 12.72 -4.17
N ASN A 710 7.89 12.07 -5.33
CA ASN A 710 6.62 11.43 -5.72
C ASN A 710 5.43 12.40 -5.59
N ASP A 711 4.23 11.91 -5.27
CA ASP A 711 3.08 12.76 -4.97
C ASP A 711 3.21 13.47 -3.61
N THR A 712 4.21 14.34 -3.48
CA THR A 712 4.36 15.26 -2.37
C THR A 712 3.99 16.67 -2.83
N TRP A 713 3.10 17.33 -2.10
CA TRP A 713 2.80 18.73 -2.36
C TRP A 713 3.93 19.64 -1.88
N ALA A 714 4.59 20.34 -2.82
CA ALA A 714 5.74 21.19 -2.53
C ALA A 714 5.47 22.40 -1.61
N PHE A 715 4.21 22.77 -1.40
CA PHE A 715 3.83 23.83 -0.44
C PHE A 715 3.86 23.34 1.01
N GLN A 716 3.87 22.03 1.25
CA GLN A 716 3.87 21.49 2.60
C GLN A 716 5.21 21.73 3.28
N THR A 717 5.15 22.02 4.57
CA THR A 717 6.32 22.25 5.40
C THR A 717 6.46 21.19 6.49
N ALA A 718 7.71 20.92 6.84
CA ALA A 718 8.07 20.12 7.99
C ALA A 718 7.79 20.90 9.30
N PRO A 719 7.36 20.20 10.37
CA PRO A 719 7.08 20.84 11.65
C PRO A 719 8.34 21.38 12.34
N ALA A 720 9.48 20.71 12.20
CA ALA A 720 10.75 21.11 12.82
C ALA A 720 11.95 20.75 11.92
N PRO A 721 12.13 21.44 10.77
CA PRO A 721 13.18 21.12 9.81
C PRO A 721 14.57 21.12 10.44
N ARG A 722 15.37 20.08 10.15
CA ARG A 722 16.71 19.88 10.73
C ARG A 722 17.79 20.22 9.71
N SER A 723 18.76 21.03 10.13
CA SER A 723 20.05 21.12 9.43
C SER A 723 20.82 19.84 9.72
N THR A 724 20.83 18.90 8.77
CA THR A 724 21.49 17.59 8.95
C THR A 724 22.82 17.54 8.22
N ARG A 725 23.62 16.53 8.55
CA ARG A 725 24.69 16.04 7.67
C ARG A 725 24.09 15.23 6.53
N SER A 726 24.95 14.81 5.61
CA SER A 726 24.61 13.92 4.51
C SER A 726 24.16 12.56 5.04
N LEU A 727 23.12 12.01 4.43
CA LEU A 727 22.45 10.80 4.91
C LEU A 727 21.88 9.97 3.77
N VAL A 728 21.56 8.73 4.08
CA VAL A 728 20.78 7.81 3.24
C VAL A 728 19.56 7.37 4.04
N VAL A 729 18.40 7.32 3.39
CA VAL A 729 17.18 6.66 3.87
C VAL A 729 17.07 5.35 3.08
N PRO A 730 17.67 4.25 3.59
CA PRO A 730 18.13 3.14 2.75
C PRO A 730 17.02 2.39 2.02
N GLN A 731 15.93 2.05 2.70
CA GLN A 731 14.79 1.34 2.12
C GLN A 731 13.92 2.26 1.26
N ALA A 732 13.86 3.55 1.57
CA ALA A 732 13.15 4.53 0.75
C ALA A 732 13.89 4.89 -0.54
N GLY A 733 15.17 4.50 -0.67
CA GLY A 733 15.99 4.83 -1.84
C GLY A 733 16.21 6.33 -1.99
N ILE A 734 16.44 7.05 -0.89
CA ILE A 734 16.72 8.49 -0.91
C ILE A 734 18.09 8.73 -0.31
N ALA A 735 18.88 9.57 -0.96
CA ALA A 735 20.11 10.04 -0.37
C ALA A 735 20.26 11.55 -0.54
N LYS A 736 20.91 12.15 0.45
CA LYS A 736 21.09 13.59 0.57
C LYS A 736 22.55 13.89 0.86
N LEU A 737 23.18 14.69 0.01
CA LEU A 737 24.46 15.33 0.28
C LEU A 737 24.22 16.76 0.75
N THR A 738 24.95 17.20 1.77
CA THR A 738 24.77 18.52 2.40
C THR A 738 26.09 19.25 2.54
N ARG A 739 26.06 20.59 2.39
CA ARG A 739 27.20 21.47 2.66
C ARG A 739 26.77 22.76 3.32
N GLY A 740 27.56 23.22 4.28
CA GLY A 740 27.18 24.32 5.17
C GLY A 740 26.11 23.89 6.18
N GLU A 741 25.60 24.88 6.93
CA GLU A 741 24.66 24.66 8.05
C GLU A 741 23.56 25.72 8.05
N GLY A 742 22.47 25.40 8.74
CA GLY A 742 21.35 26.32 8.97
C GLY A 742 20.65 26.74 7.66
N PRO A 743 20.03 27.94 7.62
CA PRO A 743 19.27 28.41 6.45
C PRO A 743 20.07 28.57 5.16
N GLY A 744 21.41 28.62 5.25
CA GLY A 744 22.31 28.73 4.10
C GLY A 744 22.82 27.38 3.58
N GLN A 745 22.45 26.27 4.22
CA GLN A 745 22.90 24.93 3.80
C GLN A 745 22.48 24.65 2.35
N ALA A 746 23.40 24.11 1.56
CA ALA A 746 23.11 23.54 0.26
C ALA A 746 22.84 22.04 0.40
N GLN A 747 21.85 21.54 -0.32
CA GLN A 747 21.40 20.15 -0.30
C GLN A 747 21.22 19.62 -1.72
N LEU A 748 21.81 18.46 -1.99
CA LEU A 748 21.68 17.72 -3.24
C LEU A 748 21.06 16.37 -2.93
N TYR A 749 19.92 16.08 -3.55
CA TYR A 749 19.18 14.84 -3.40
C TYR A 749 19.39 13.93 -4.61
N LEU A 750 19.46 12.63 -4.37
CA LEU A 750 19.37 11.57 -5.39
C LEU A 750 18.29 10.57 -4.95
N THR A 751 17.33 10.30 -5.85
CA THR A 751 16.26 9.32 -5.64
C THR A 751 16.50 8.07 -6.48
N PHE A 752 16.37 6.91 -5.86
CA PHE A 752 16.41 5.58 -6.47
C PHE A 752 15.33 4.70 -5.82
N SER A 753 14.19 5.33 -5.52
CA SER A 753 13.09 4.79 -4.72
C SER A 753 12.39 3.61 -5.39
N PRO A 754 11.92 2.62 -4.61
CA PRO A 754 10.95 1.64 -5.12
C PRO A 754 9.62 2.29 -5.47
N ASN A 755 8.85 1.65 -6.35
CA ASN A 755 7.56 2.12 -6.84
C ASN A 755 6.41 1.34 -6.17
N ASN A 756 5.63 1.97 -5.30
CA ASN A 756 4.62 1.28 -4.47
C ASN A 756 3.26 1.99 -4.40
N GLY A 757 3.01 2.93 -5.31
CA GLY A 757 1.80 3.74 -5.36
C GLY A 757 2.14 5.22 -5.26
N HIS A 758 1.39 6.06 -5.99
CA HIS A 758 1.64 7.50 -6.06
C HIS A 758 3.05 7.86 -6.59
N ASP A 759 3.61 6.97 -7.41
CA ASP A 759 4.98 7.05 -7.92
C ASP A 759 5.11 8.01 -9.10
N HIS A 760 6.24 8.70 -9.16
CA HIS A 760 6.70 9.40 -10.36
C HIS A 760 7.61 8.47 -11.20
N LYS A 761 7.78 8.77 -12.49
CA LYS A 761 8.62 7.97 -13.40
C LYS A 761 10.02 8.58 -13.47
N ASP A 762 10.68 8.73 -12.33
CA ASP A 762 11.85 9.58 -12.11
C ASP A 762 13.11 8.82 -11.64
N PRO A 763 13.46 7.67 -12.26
CA PRO A 763 14.59 6.86 -11.78
C PRO A 763 15.87 7.69 -11.76
N LEU A 764 16.64 7.62 -10.66
CA LEU A 764 17.88 8.37 -10.48
C LEU A 764 17.71 9.91 -10.58
N GLY A 765 16.53 10.43 -10.24
CA GLY A 765 16.22 11.86 -10.22
C GLY A 765 17.06 12.64 -9.21
N ILE A 766 17.32 13.92 -9.50
CA ILE A 766 17.99 14.84 -8.56
C ILE A 766 17.18 16.08 -8.25
N ALA A 767 17.39 16.63 -7.06
CA ALA A 767 16.97 17.98 -6.70
C ALA A 767 18.13 18.74 -6.03
N LEU A 768 18.31 20.01 -6.37
CA LEU A 768 19.37 20.86 -5.84
C LEU A 768 18.81 22.13 -5.21
N TYR A 769 18.99 22.25 -3.90
CA TYR A 769 18.71 23.45 -3.13
C TYR A 769 20.03 24.12 -2.75
N ALA A 770 20.24 25.35 -3.18
CA ALA A 770 21.40 26.16 -2.84
C ALA A 770 21.04 27.64 -2.96
N GLU A 771 21.79 28.52 -2.29
CA GLU A 771 21.50 29.97 -2.31
C GLU A 771 20.04 30.30 -1.94
N ARG A 772 19.51 29.55 -0.97
CA ARG A 772 18.12 29.65 -0.47
C ARG A 772 17.05 29.46 -1.55
N THR A 773 17.39 28.73 -2.60
CA THR A 773 16.56 28.53 -3.79
C THR A 773 16.65 27.08 -4.23
N GLU A 774 15.51 26.50 -4.59
CA GLU A 774 15.42 25.20 -5.26
C GLU A 774 15.75 25.39 -6.74
N LEU A 775 17.03 25.38 -7.07
CA LEU A 775 17.55 25.68 -8.41
C LEU A 775 17.19 24.60 -9.43
N LEU A 776 17.25 23.34 -9.00
CA LEU A 776 16.80 22.17 -9.78
C LEU A 776 15.68 21.49 -9.00
N PRO A 777 14.41 21.81 -9.27
CA PRO A 777 13.27 21.29 -8.54
C PRO A 777 12.86 19.91 -9.04
N ASP A 778 12.31 19.12 -8.11
CA ASP A 778 11.25 18.17 -8.46
C ASP A 778 9.90 18.90 -8.43
N LEU A 779 8.96 18.53 -9.28
CA LEU A 779 7.67 19.19 -9.43
C LEU A 779 6.69 18.83 -8.30
N GLY A 780 6.67 17.58 -7.86
CA GLY A 780 5.68 17.07 -6.90
C GLY A 780 4.26 17.00 -7.45
N TYR A 781 3.27 17.09 -6.56
CA TYR A 781 1.88 16.74 -6.85
C TYR A 781 0.99 17.91 -7.32
N THR A 782 0.12 17.64 -8.30
CA THR A 782 -1.01 18.48 -8.75
C THR A 782 -2.20 17.63 -9.19
N HIS A 783 -3.42 18.14 -9.01
CA HIS A 783 -4.66 17.57 -9.59
C HIS A 783 -5.14 18.30 -10.86
N THR A 784 -4.26 19.04 -11.52
CA THR A 784 -4.56 19.76 -12.76
C THR A 784 -4.38 18.86 -13.99
N PHE A 785 -4.74 19.34 -15.18
CA PHE A 785 -4.44 18.63 -16.43
C PHE A 785 -2.92 18.47 -16.72
N TYR A 786 -2.04 19.07 -15.90
CA TYR A 786 -0.59 18.87 -15.98
C TYR A 786 -0.08 17.71 -15.13
N ARG A 787 -0.99 16.92 -14.56
CA ARG A 787 -0.65 15.70 -13.83
C ARG A 787 0.22 14.73 -14.61
N GLN A 788 -0.10 14.46 -15.88
CA GLN A 788 0.70 13.52 -16.67
C GLN A 788 2.11 14.07 -16.99
N TRP A 789 2.26 15.39 -17.04
CA TRP A 789 3.58 16.03 -17.11
C TRP A 789 4.36 15.86 -15.80
N SER A 790 3.72 16.13 -14.65
CA SER A 790 4.37 16.08 -13.34
C SER A 790 4.88 14.69 -12.99
N VAL A 791 4.30 13.61 -13.55
CA VAL A 791 4.74 12.22 -13.33
C VAL A 791 5.62 11.66 -14.45
N SER A 792 5.75 12.33 -15.59
CA SER A 792 6.51 11.84 -16.75
C SER A 792 8.02 11.87 -16.50
N THR A 793 8.80 10.96 -17.11
CA THR A 793 10.27 10.96 -16.94
C THR A 793 10.90 12.25 -17.46
N LEU A 794 10.40 12.77 -18.59
CA LEU A 794 10.87 14.05 -19.12
C LEU A 794 10.54 15.23 -18.19
N GLY A 795 9.54 15.11 -17.33
CA GLY A 795 9.20 16.12 -16.31
C GLY A 795 10.23 16.26 -15.19
N HIS A 796 11.15 15.29 -15.06
CA HIS A 796 12.11 15.22 -13.96
C HIS A 796 13.54 15.56 -14.41
N ASN A 797 14.47 15.54 -13.44
CA ASN A 797 15.89 15.81 -13.61
C ASN A 797 16.67 14.49 -13.77
N THR A 798 16.42 13.75 -14.84
CA THR A 798 17.03 12.42 -15.10
C THR A 798 17.28 12.19 -16.61
N VAL A 799 17.47 10.95 -17.06
CA VAL A 799 17.66 10.57 -18.48
C VAL A 799 16.47 9.77 -19.02
N THR A 800 15.91 10.18 -20.15
CA THR A 800 14.95 9.36 -20.91
C THR A 800 15.68 8.46 -21.92
N VAL A 801 15.13 7.27 -22.15
CA VAL A 801 15.59 6.33 -23.19
C VAL A 801 14.49 6.16 -24.23
N ASN A 802 14.87 6.26 -25.50
CA ASN A 802 13.99 6.12 -26.67
C ASN A 802 12.78 7.08 -26.69
N GLY A 803 12.87 8.22 -25.99
CA GLY A 803 11.74 9.14 -25.86
C GLY A 803 10.55 8.47 -25.21
N ARG A 804 10.76 7.75 -24.10
CA ARG A 804 9.69 7.07 -23.36
C ARG A 804 9.85 7.30 -21.87
N ASP A 805 8.73 7.23 -21.19
CA ASP A 805 8.72 7.13 -19.73
C ASP A 805 9.41 5.84 -19.26
N ALA A 806 10.12 5.94 -18.14
CA ALA A 806 10.61 4.81 -17.39
C ALA A 806 9.46 3.93 -16.87
N ARG A 807 9.77 2.65 -16.64
CA ARG A 807 8.86 1.68 -16.05
C ARG A 807 8.83 1.82 -14.53
N ILE A 808 7.65 1.55 -13.96
CA ILE A 808 7.42 1.51 -12.50
C ILE A 808 6.82 0.17 -12.04
N ASN A 809 6.53 -0.74 -12.99
CA ASN A 809 5.92 -2.05 -12.75
C ASN A 809 6.93 -3.19 -12.99
N GLY A 810 6.57 -4.43 -12.63
CA GLY A 810 7.44 -5.59 -12.82
C GLY A 810 8.70 -5.48 -11.96
N GLU A 811 9.87 -5.77 -12.53
CA GLU A 811 11.14 -5.67 -11.80
C GLU A 811 11.50 -4.23 -11.41
N ALA A 812 11.07 -3.24 -12.21
CA ALA A 812 11.26 -1.82 -11.95
C ALA A 812 10.56 -1.35 -10.66
N ARG A 813 9.57 -2.12 -10.19
CA ARG A 813 8.88 -1.87 -8.92
C ARG A 813 9.85 -1.80 -7.73
N ARG A 814 10.96 -2.53 -7.79
CA ARG A 814 11.97 -2.57 -6.72
C ARG A 814 12.80 -1.29 -6.60
N GLY A 815 12.74 -0.39 -7.58
CA GLY A 815 13.56 0.82 -7.59
C GLY A 815 15.01 0.53 -7.96
N GLY A 816 15.92 1.41 -7.53
CA GLY A 816 17.35 1.30 -7.78
C GLY A 816 18.14 0.75 -6.59
N SER A 817 19.46 0.69 -6.75
CA SER A 817 20.41 0.16 -5.76
C SER A 817 21.57 1.13 -5.55
N ILE A 818 21.89 1.40 -4.28
CA ILE A 818 23.04 2.25 -3.92
C ILE A 818 24.35 1.46 -4.06
N GLN A 819 25.30 1.99 -4.82
CA GLN A 819 26.58 1.34 -5.09
C GLN A 819 27.73 1.90 -4.25
N ALA A 820 27.66 3.19 -3.87
CA ALA A 820 28.64 3.83 -3.01
C ALA A 820 28.06 5.08 -2.33
N PHE A 821 28.49 5.32 -1.10
CA PHE A 821 28.22 6.55 -0.37
C PHE A 821 29.43 6.91 0.50
N ALA A 822 30.11 7.99 0.16
CA ALA A 822 31.28 8.49 0.87
C ALA A 822 31.07 9.98 1.17
N ALA A 823 30.71 10.32 2.41
CA ALA A 823 30.39 11.68 2.82
C ALA A 823 31.34 12.24 3.90
N GLU A 824 32.64 11.90 3.79
CA GLU A 824 33.68 12.37 4.72
C GLU A 824 34.33 13.67 4.22
N GLY A 825 34.16 14.77 4.95
CA GLY A 825 34.84 16.04 4.67
C GLY A 825 34.22 16.90 3.57
N ASN A 826 35.07 17.62 2.83
CA ASN A 826 34.66 18.64 1.84
C ASN A 826 34.37 18.08 0.43
N VAL A 827 34.59 16.78 0.23
CA VAL A 827 34.34 16.08 -1.03
C VAL A 827 33.46 14.89 -0.69
N GLN A 828 32.26 14.87 -1.25
CA GLN A 828 31.27 13.83 -0.96
C GLN A 828 30.85 13.16 -2.27
N VAL A 829 30.61 11.86 -2.23
CA VAL A 829 30.29 11.04 -3.39
C VAL A 829 29.10 10.15 -3.08
N ILE A 830 28.17 10.10 -4.02
CA ILE A 830 27.13 9.08 -4.06
C ILE A 830 27.05 8.45 -5.44
N ARG A 831 26.78 7.15 -5.50
CA ARG A 831 26.47 6.43 -6.73
C ARG A 831 25.32 5.46 -6.52
N ALA A 832 24.37 5.44 -7.45
CA ALA A 832 23.27 4.49 -7.50
C ALA A 832 22.98 4.06 -8.94
N CYS A 833 22.30 2.93 -9.12
CA CYS A 833 21.89 2.39 -10.41
C CYS A 833 20.44 1.91 -10.40
N GLN A 834 19.80 1.87 -11.58
CA GLN A 834 18.42 1.41 -11.75
C GLN A 834 18.18 0.90 -13.19
N GLU A 835 18.90 -0.16 -13.56
CA GLU A 835 18.87 -0.77 -14.91
C GLU A 835 17.45 -1.21 -15.32
N THR A 836 16.63 -1.62 -14.35
CA THR A 836 15.25 -2.09 -14.58
C THR A 836 14.29 -0.99 -15.01
N ALA A 837 14.71 0.29 -15.04
CA ALA A 837 13.90 1.40 -15.52
C ALA A 837 13.47 1.25 -17.00
N TYR A 838 14.27 0.56 -17.82
CA TYR A 838 14.01 0.30 -19.24
C TYR A 838 14.45 -1.13 -19.59
N GLU A 839 13.69 -1.85 -20.42
CA GLU A 839 14.02 -3.24 -20.78
C GLU A 839 15.27 -3.34 -21.67
N GLU A 840 15.49 -2.34 -22.51
CA GLU A 840 16.57 -2.34 -23.49
C GLU A 840 17.92 -1.81 -22.96
N VAL A 841 18.07 -1.66 -21.64
CA VAL A 841 19.19 -1.01 -21.00
C VAL A 841 19.99 -1.98 -20.12
N GLU A 842 21.30 -2.00 -20.29
CA GLU A 842 22.24 -2.80 -19.49
C GLU A 842 22.93 -1.99 -18.39
N GLU A 843 23.04 -0.68 -18.57
CA GLU A 843 23.59 0.26 -17.59
C GLU A 843 22.65 1.45 -17.48
N TYR A 844 22.22 1.78 -16.26
CA TYR A 844 21.51 3.03 -15.95
C TYR A 844 21.96 3.49 -14.58
N SER A 845 23.05 4.26 -14.51
CA SER A 845 23.66 4.66 -13.25
C SER A 845 23.99 6.15 -13.19
N ARG A 846 23.99 6.69 -11.97
CA ARG A 846 24.29 8.08 -11.70
C ARG A 846 25.24 8.20 -10.53
N GLU A 847 26.28 9.01 -10.71
CA GLU A 847 27.29 9.31 -9.70
C GLU A 847 27.40 10.83 -9.52
N LEU A 848 27.23 11.30 -8.29
CA LEU A 848 27.26 12.71 -7.94
C LEU A 848 28.42 12.98 -6.99
N TRP A 849 29.24 13.98 -7.32
CA TRP A 849 30.28 14.52 -6.45
C TRP A 849 29.85 15.89 -5.96
N PHE A 850 29.77 16.11 -4.66
CA PHE A 850 29.46 17.41 -4.07
C PHE A 850 30.70 17.99 -3.39
N VAL A 851 31.28 19.03 -3.99
CA VAL A 851 32.65 19.50 -3.72
C VAL A 851 32.64 20.93 -3.22
N GLY A 852 33.27 21.18 -2.08
CA GLY A 852 33.50 22.53 -1.57
C GLY A 852 34.71 23.21 -2.19
N PHE A 853 34.59 24.50 -2.52
CA PHE A 853 35.74 25.29 -2.96
C PHE A 853 36.86 25.30 -1.92
N ALA A 854 38.11 25.46 -2.38
CA ALA A 854 39.26 25.54 -1.49
C ALA A 854 39.11 26.65 -0.45
N GLY A 855 39.23 26.30 0.83
CA GLY A 855 39.07 27.25 1.95
C GLY A 855 37.62 27.64 2.29
N ALA A 856 36.62 27.14 1.56
CA ALA A 856 35.22 27.40 1.89
C ALA A 856 34.81 26.65 3.16
N ALA A 857 34.32 27.38 4.15
CA ALA A 857 33.73 26.83 5.38
C ALA A 857 32.19 26.68 5.29
N GLY A 858 31.57 27.28 4.27
CA GLY A 858 30.11 27.32 4.09
C GLY A 858 29.57 26.43 2.98
N ALA A 859 28.41 26.78 2.45
CA ALA A 859 27.69 26.04 1.41
C ALA A 859 28.26 26.22 -0.03
N GLU A 860 29.23 27.11 -0.21
CA GLU A 860 29.85 27.44 -1.51
C GLU A 860 30.63 26.26 -2.11
N GLY A 861 30.32 25.90 -3.35
CA GLY A 861 30.93 24.75 -4.02
C GLY A 861 30.21 24.42 -5.31
N TYR A 862 30.44 23.20 -5.81
CA TYR A 862 29.87 22.72 -7.06
C TYR A 862 29.56 21.23 -7.00
N THR A 863 28.73 20.79 -7.95
CA THR A 863 28.38 19.39 -8.16
C THR A 863 28.98 18.89 -9.47
N VAL A 864 29.56 17.69 -9.50
CA VAL A 864 29.84 16.95 -10.73
C VAL A 864 28.85 15.80 -10.83
N ASP A 865 28.09 15.76 -11.91
CA ASP A 865 27.10 14.73 -12.23
C ASP A 865 27.58 13.88 -13.39
N LEU A 866 27.72 12.58 -13.15
CA LEU A 866 28.13 11.56 -14.10
C LEU A 866 26.96 10.60 -14.29
N PHE A 867 26.26 10.71 -15.42
CA PHE A 867 25.17 9.81 -15.77
C PHE A 867 25.62 8.85 -16.88
N ARG A 868 25.45 7.55 -16.66
CA ARG A 868 25.86 6.50 -17.57
C ARG A 868 24.65 5.71 -18.02
N VAL A 869 24.53 5.53 -19.33
CA VAL A 869 23.47 4.72 -19.92
C VAL A 869 23.98 3.94 -21.12
N ASN A 870 23.72 2.64 -21.13
CA ASN A 870 24.03 1.74 -22.25
C ASN A 870 22.77 0.97 -22.66
N GLY A 871 22.41 1.04 -23.93
CA GLY A 871 21.17 0.49 -24.48
C GLY A 871 20.41 1.52 -25.30
N GLY A 872 19.29 1.13 -25.93
CA GLY A 872 18.43 2.06 -26.67
C GLY A 872 19.09 2.83 -27.84
N LEU A 873 18.32 3.66 -28.54
CA LEU A 873 18.73 4.39 -29.75
C LEU A 873 18.73 5.92 -29.58
N ARG A 874 18.13 6.41 -28.49
CA ARG A 874 18.07 7.82 -28.12
C ARG A 874 18.20 7.97 -26.62
N HIS A 875 19.11 8.83 -26.18
CA HIS A 875 19.28 9.21 -24.78
C HIS A 875 19.06 10.71 -24.63
N GLU A 876 18.27 11.12 -23.62
CA GLU A 876 18.05 12.53 -23.37
C GLU A 876 18.26 12.87 -21.90
N TYR A 877 19.38 13.53 -21.60
CA TYR A 877 19.65 14.10 -20.28
C TYR A 877 18.86 15.39 -20.12
N THR A 878 18.10 15.53 -19.03
CA THR A 878 17.17 16.63 -18.86
C THR A 878 17.23 17.25 -17.47
N LEU A 879 17.13 18.58 -17.38
CA LEU A 879 16.97 19.33 -16.12
C LEU A 879 15.92 20.43 -16.23
N ASN A 880 15.22 20.65 -15.11
CA ASN A 880 14.28 21.73 -14.85
C ASN A 880 15.02 22.96 -14.30
N GLY A 881 14.58 24.16 -14.70
CA GLY A 881 14.91 25.40 -13.99
C GLY A 881 14.01 25.60 -12.76
N GLU A 882 14.27 26.64 -11.97
CA GLU A 882 13.50 26.96 -10.76
C GLU A 882 11.99 27.06 -11.06
N ALA A 883 11.18 26.28 -10.34
CA ALA A 883 9.73 26.20 -10.53
C ALA A 883 8.94 27.22 -9.67
N ASN A 884 9.53 27.68 -8.56
CA ASN A 884 8.87 28.56 -7.59
C ASN A 884 8.98 30.06 -7.94
N GLY A 885 9.81 30.42 -8.90
CA GLY A 885 10.13 31.81 -9.22
C GLY A 885 10.30 32.02 -10.71
N ASP A 886 10.44 33.28 -11.10
CA ASP A 886 10.74 33.63 -12.48
C ASP A 886 12.18 33.25 -12.77
N SER A 887 12.35 32.37 -13.75
CA SER A 887 13.66 31.88 -14.13
C SER A 887 13.85 31.88 -15.63
N ASP A 888 15.07 32.24 -16.03
CA ASP A 888 15.52 32.35 -17.40
C ASP A 888 16.84 31.60 -17.57
N MET A 889 17.11 31.15 -18.79
CA MET A 889 18.30 30.38 -19.08
C MET A 889 18.94 30.79 -20.39
N ALA A 890 20.26 30.95 -20.37
CA ALA A 890 21.07 31.31 -21.52
C ALA A 890 22.15 30.27 -21.78
N ALA A 891 22.27 29.82 -23.04
CA ALA A 891 23.38 29.01 -23.50
C ALA A 891 24.51 29.91 -24.03
N ASN A 892 25.76 29.49 -23.86
CA ASN A 892 26.91 30.21 -24.45
C ASN A 892 27.03 30.00 -25.97
N ILE A 893 26.27 29.07 -26.54
CA ILE A 893 26.22 28.78 -27.97
C ILE A 893 25.00 29.43 -28.64
N GLY A 894 25.13 29.77 -29.92
CA GLY A 894 24.03 30.28 -30.72
C GLY A 894 22.94 29.22 -30.91
N MET A 895 21.71 29.56 -30.51
CA MET A 895 20.54 28.68 -30.61
C MET A 895 19.62 29.14 -31.74
N THR A 896 18.99 28.20 -32.46
CA THR A 896 17.99 28.48 -33.50
C THR A 896 16.62 27.94 -33.08
N ASP A 897 15.54 28.54 -33.56
CA ASP A 897 14.20 28.02 -33.31
C ASP A 897 14.04 26.60 -33.87
N TYR A 898 13.55 25.70 -33.04
CA TYR A 898 13.22 24.32 -33.42
C TYR A 898 11.75 24.19 -33.80
N GLY A 899 10.87 24.79 -33.00
CA GLY A 899 9.43 24.75 -33.22
C GLY A 899 8.62 25.12 -31.96
N PRO A 900 7.29 25.13 -32.09
CA PRO A 900 6.41 25.43 -30.96
C PRO A 900 6.48 24.39 -29.84
N TYR A 901 6.86 23.15 -30.15
CA TYR A 901 6.97 22.01 -29.23
C TYR A 901 8.24 21.18 -29.51
N LEU A 902 8.62 20.25 -28.62
CA LEU A 902 9.75 19.33 -28.80
C LEU A 902 9.40 18.12 -29.71
N VAL A 903 8.54 18.32 -30.70
CA VAL A 903 8.09 17.26 -31.61
C VAL A 903 8.82 17.36 -32.92
N GLU A 904 9.07 16.22 -33.55
CA GLU A 904 9.64 16.16 -34.89
C GLU A 904 8.55 16.40 -35.94
N GLY A 905 8.84 17.17 -36.99
CA GLY A 905 7.86 17.50 -38.02
C GLY A 905 6.79 18.51 -37.57
N GLN A 906 5.57 18.37 -38.09
CA GLN A 906 4.42 19.22 -37.77
C GLN A 906 3.14 18.39 -37.55
N PRO A 907 3.13 17.45 -36.59
CA PRO A 907 1.92 16.70 -36.27
C PRO A 907 0.88 17.62 -35.61
N GLU A 908 -0.39 17.19 -35.64
CA GLU A 908 -1.43 17.84 -34.83
C GLU A 908 -1.16 17.58 -33.34
N ILE A 909 -1.34 18.61 -32.51
CA ILE A 909 -1.09 18.55 -31.06
C ILE A 909 -2.41 18.36 -30.32
N VAL A 910 -2.47 17.31 -29.49
CA VAL A 910 -3.59 17.02 -28.60
C VAL A 910 -3.23 17.47 -27.19
N LEU A 911 -3.91 18.49 -26.68
CA LEU A 911 -3.69 19.00 -25.31
C LEU A 911 -4.55 18.24 -24.28
N PRO A 912 -4.05 18.02 -23.06
CA PRO A 912 -4.83 17.39 -21.99
C PRO A 912 -5.96 18.32 -21.52
N LYS A 913 -7.12 17.76 -21.16
CA LYS A 913 -8.27 18.54 -20.67
C LYS A 913 -8.56 18.29 -19.19
N GLN A 914 -8.12 17.17 -18.66
CA GLN A 914 -8.30 16.74 -17.27
C GLN A 914 -7.06 15.98 -16.76
N GLU A 915 -7.00 15.73 -15.47
CA GLU A 915 -5.88 15.10 -14.74
C GLU A 915 -5.41 13.76 -15.34
N THR A 916 -6.33 12.97 -15.91
CA THR A 916 -6.03 11.63 -16.46
C THR A 916 -5.60 11.63 -17.93
N ASP A 917 -5.63 12.79 -18.60
CA ASP A 917 -5.32 12.89 -20.02
C ASP A 917 -3.81 13.10 -20.22
N TYR A 918 -3.20 12.30 -21.08
CA TYR A 918 -1.78 12.41 -21.41
C TYR A 918 -1.48 13.55 -22.40
N GLY A 919 -2.46 13.94 -23.23
CA GLY A 919 -2.19 14.68 -24.46
C GLY A 919 -1.47 13.80 -25.49
N GLY A 920 -0.87 14.40 -26.52
CA GLY A 920 -0.09 13.65 -27.52
C GLY A 920 -0.04 14.31 -28.89
N THR A 921 0.33 13.52 -29.89
CA THR A 921 0.44 13.95 -31.30
C THR A 921 -0.30 13.00 -32.23
N SER A 922 -0.70 13.48 -33.42
CA SER A 922 -1.39 12.66 -34.44
C SER A 922 -0.58 11.47 -34.96
N ASP A 923 0.73 11.47 -34.77
CA ASP A 923 1.68 10.44 -35.18
C ASP A 923 2.27 9.64 -34.00
N ASN A 924 1.66 9.75 -32.81
CA ASN A 924 2.03 9.00 -31.60
C ASN A 924 3.50 9.18 -31.15
N GLN A 925 4.06 10.39 -31.30
CA GLN A 925 5.30 10.75 -30.62
C GLN A 925 5.11 10.76 -29.10
N TYR A 926 6.21 10.77 -28.36
CA TYR A 926 6.19 10.82 -26.90
C TYR A 926 5.38 12.01 -26.39
N TYR A 927 4.28 11.72 -25.68
CA TYR A 927 3.32 12.73 -25.25
C TYR A 927 3.97 13.88 -24.45
N ALA A 928 5.00 13.59 -23.64
CA ALA A 928 5.68 14.58 -22.80
C ALA A 928 6.36 15.69 -23.63
N TYR A 929 6.73 15.43 -24.89
CA TYR A 929 7.28 16.45 -25.80
C TYR A 929 6.31 17.61 -26.06
N THR A 930 5.00 17.38 -25.96
CA THR A 930 3.97 18.41 -26.17
C THR A 930 3.85 19.41 -25.00
N TYR A 931 4.47 19.11 -23.86
CA TYR A 931 4.51 20.02 -22.71
C TYR A 931 5.70 20.99 -22.77
N VAL A 932 6.74 20.65 -23.53
CA VAL A 932 7.91 21.50 -23.73
C VAL A 932 7.66 22.42 -24.92
N LYS A 933 7.45 23.70 -24.63
CA LYS A 933 7.04 24.75 -25.57
C LYS A 933 8.20 25.66 -25.94
N GLN A 934 8.03 26.44 -27.00
CA GLN A 934 8.95 27.51 -27.42
C GLN A 934 10.39 27.00 -27.56
N VAL A 935 10.55 25.90 -28.31
CA VAL A 935 11.79 25.12 -28.31
C VAL A 935 12.82 25.75 -29.24
N LYS A 936 14.01 25.94 -28.71
CA LYS A 936 15.22 26.27 -29.46
C LYS A 936 16.19 25.11 -29.42
N THR A 937 17.06 25.02 -30.43
CA THR A 937 18.04 23.93 -30.58
C THR A 937 19.41 24.45 -31.03
N ALA A 938 20.46 23.72 -30.68
CA ALA A 938 21.79 23.86 -31.25
C ALA A 938 22.43 22.48 -31.43
N LYS A 939 23.23 22.31 -32.49
CA LYS A 939 24.05 21.11 -32.68
C LYS A 939 25.29 21.16 -31.78
N LEU A 940 25.68 20.03 -31.21
CA LEU A 940 26.85 19.91 -30.33
C LEU A 940 27.89 18.94 -30.94
N PRO A 941 28.62 19.33 -32.01
CA PRO A 941 29.55 18.41 -32.69
C PRO A 941 30.69 17.92 -31.78
N GLU A 942 31.21 18.79 -30.92
CA GLU A 942 32.24 18.45 -29.92
C GLU A 942 31.64 18.00 -28.58
N GLY A 943 30.31 17.95 -28.46
CA GLY A 943 29.63 17.50 -27.24
C GLY A 943 29.78 18.42 -26.04
N VAL A 944 30.27 19.65 -26.18
CA VAL A 944 30.51 20.60 -25.09
C VAL A 944 29.64 21.86 -25.20
N TYR A 945 29.18 22.39 -24.07
CA TYR A 945 28.42 23.64 -23.97
C TYR A 945 28.37 24.14 -22.53
N ASP A 946 28.04 25.42 -22.36
CA ASP A 946 27.74 25.99 -21.06
C ASP A 946 26.36 26.62 -21.03
N MET A 947 25.75 26.63 -19.85
CA MET A 947 24.47 27.27 -19.60
C MET A 947 24.50 28.07 -18.30
N THR A 948 23.65 29.09 -18.23
CA THR A 948 23.45 29.87 -17.00
C THR A 948 21.96 30.02 -16.76
N LEU A 949 21.49 29.47 -15.65
CA LEU A 949 20.17 29.73 -15.09
C LEU A 949 20.26 30.98 -14.21
N THR A 950 19.31 31.90 -14.36
CA THR A 950 19.08 33.01 -13.44
C THR A 950 17.69 32.87 -12.86
N SER A 951 17.58 32.98 -11.54
CA SER A 951 16.34 32.84 -10.78
C SER A 951 16.01 34.16 -10.06
N GLY A 952 14.72 34.50 -9.99
CA GLY A 952 14.22 35.74 -9.40
C GLY A 952 12.73 35.71 -9.07
N ASP A 953 12.17 36.89 -8.79
CA ASP A 953 10.75 37.14 -8.52
C ASP A 953 10.12 38.12 -9.55
N GLY A 954 10.74 38.23 -10.72
CA GLY A 954 10.39 39.19 -11.77
C GLY A 954 10.88 40.62 -11.50
N LYS A 955 11.32 40.93 -10.28
CA LYS A 955 11.83 42.26 -9.89
C LYS A 955 13.29 42.23 -9.46
N ARG A 956 13.74 41.12 -8.87
CA ARG A 956 15.08 40.93 -8.32
C ARG A 956 15.59 39.52 -8.62
N VAL A 957 16.84 39.45 -9.04
CA VAL A 957 17.59 38.19 -9.10
C VAL A 957 17.88 37.73 -7.67
N ARG A 958 17.69 36.44 -7.40
CA ARG A 958 17.91 35.79 -6.10
C ARG A 958 19.13 34.88 -6.12
N ALA A 959 19.26 34.05 -7.15
CA ALA A 959 20.32 33.08 -7.30
C ALA A 959 20.54 32.73 -8.78
N GLY A 960 21.59 31.98 -9.07
CA GLY A 960 21.81 31.37 -10.37
C GLY A 960 22.54 30.04 -10.29
N LEU A 961 22.57 29.34 -11.42
CA LEU A 961 23.30 28.09 -11.60
C LEU A 961 24.12 28.18 -12.88
N LYS A 962 25.45 28.11 -12.77
CA LYS A 962 26.34 27.98 -13.92
C LYS A 962 26.57 26.50 -14.18
N LEU A 963 26.46 26.11 -15.44
CA LEU A 963 26.54 24.73 -15.84
C LEU A 963 27.51 24.56 -17.01
N PHE A 964 28.32 23.51 -16.94
CA PHE A 964 29.21 23.05 -18.00
C PHE A 964 28.84 21.61 -18.33
N GLY A 965 28.60 21.30 -19.60
CA GLY A 965 28.23 19.96 -20.06
C GLY A 965 29.23 19.37 -21.04
N HIS A 966 29.50 18.07 -20.90
CA HIS A 966 30.25 17.24 -21.84
C HIS A 966 29.50 15.93 -22.07
N VAL A 967 29.14 15.63 -23.32
CA VAL A 967 28.29 14.46 -23.68
C VAL A 967 28.95 13.52 -24.69
N GLY A 968 30.27 13.62 -24.83
CA GLY A 968 31.06 12.87 -25.80
C GLY A 968 30.84 13.33 -27.26
N LYS A 969 31.55 12.70 -28.19
CA LYS A 969 31.37 12.93 -29.64
C LYS A 969 30.19 12.10 -30.13
N GLY A 970 29.32 12.68 -30.96
CA GLY A 970 28.12 11.96 -31.38
C GLY A 970 27.18 12.81 -32.24
N ASN A 971 25.97 12.30 -32.50
CA ASN A 971 24.88 13.11 -33.03
C ASN A 971 24.14 13.77 -31.85
N ASN A 972 24.71 14.86 -31.36
CA ASN A 972 24.26 15.51 -30.14
C ASN A 972 23.57 16.84 -30.44
N ARG A 973 22.47 17.11 -29.74
CA ARG A 973 21.71 18.35 -29.84
C ARG A 973 21.34 18.86 -28.46
N LEU A 974 21.56 20.15 -28.24
CA LEU A 974 21.00 20.89 -27.12
C LEU A 974 19.61 21.39 -27.50
N PHE A 975 18.67 21.28 -26.56
CA PHE A 975 17.35 21.91 -26.63
C PHE A 975 17.11 22.76 -25.39
N LEU A 976 16.49 23.91 -25.61
CA LEU A 976 16.01 24.82 -24.58
C LEU A 976 14.55 25.16 -24.86
N GLY A 977 13.67 24.91 -23.90
CA GLY A 977 12.24 25.25 -24.01
C GLY A 977 11.68 25.76 -22.70
N ARG A 978 10.35 25.92 -22.67
CA ARG A 978 9.56 26.26 -21.48
C ARG A 978 8.62 25.10 -21.17
N ALA A 979 8.52 24.69 -19.91
CA ALA A 979 7.61 23.63 -19.48
C ALA A 979 6.79 24.06 -18.26
N PRO A 980 5.62 23.47 -18.01
CA PRO A 980 4.81 23.82 -16.84
C PRO A 980 5.59 23.69 -15.53
N SER A 981 5.54 24.75 -14.71
CA SER A 981 6.22 24.81 -13.40
C SER A 981 5.31 24.39 -12.25
N ILE A 982 4.00 24.33 -12.49
CA ILE A 982 2.93 24.16 -11.48
C ILE A 982 3.07 25.09 -10.27
N ARG A 983 3.68 26.28 -10.47
CA ARG A 983 4.02 27.26 -9.43
C ARG A 983 2.85 27.61 -8.51
N SER A 984 1.64 27.81 -9.05
CA SER A 984 0.48 28.15 -8.23
C SER A 984 0.18 27.07 -7.18
N THR A 985 0.16 25.79 -7.55
CA THR A 985 0.00 24.68 -6.58
C THR A 985 1.14 24.66 -5.56
N ARG A 986 2.39 24.86 -6.02
CA ARG A 986 3.59 24.83 -5.16
C ARG A 986 3.66 25.96 -4.13
N LEU A 987 3.00 27.10 -4.37
CA LEU A 987 3.08 28.27 -3.49
C LEU A 987 1.77 28.61 -2.78
N LEU A 988 0.63 28.41 -3.43
CA LEU A 988 -0.69 28.82 -2.95
C LEU A 988 -1.50 27.66 -2.35
N GLY A 989 -0.93 26.45 -2.36
CA GLY A 989 -1.61 25.27 -1.84
C GLY A 989 -2.71 24.75 -2.77
N LEU A 990 -3.66 24.02 -2.18
CA LEU A 990 -4.79 23.44 -2.92
C LEU A 990 -5.70 24.49 -3.56
N ASP A 991 -5.65 25.75 -3.10
CA ASP A 991 -6.35 26.86 -3.75
C ASP A 991 -5.76 27.19 -5.13
N GLY A 992 -4.44 27.00 -5.30
CA GLY A 992 -3.72 27.16 -6.56
C GLY A 992 -3.78 25.92 -7.47
N ASP A 993 -4.34 24.81 -7.00
CA ASP A 993 -4.39 23.53 -7.74
C ASP A 993 -5.60 23.46 -8.69
N ARG A 994 -5.66 24.42 -9.62
CA ARG A 994 -6.76 24.61 -10.58
C ARG A 994 -6.20 24.81 -11.99
N ASN A 995 -6.93 24.30 -13.00
CA ASN A 995 -6.50 24.39 -14.40
C ASN A 995 -6.28 25.84 -14.90
N SER A 996 -7.05 26.81 -14.39
CA SER A 996 -6.89 28.23 -14.71
C SER A 996 -5.57 28.82 -14.17
N GLU A 997 -5.08 28.29 -13.06
CA GLU A 997 -3.84 28.71 -12.41
C GLU A 997 -2.63 27.98 -12.99
N ALA A 998 -2.78 26.71 -13.34
CA ALA A 998 -1.72 25.85 -13.85
C ALA A 998 -1.00 26.41 -15.09
N VAL A 999 -1.72 27.16 -15.94
CA VAL A 999 -1.23 27.71 -17.22
C VAL A 999 -0.49 29.04 -17.09
N LEU A 1000 -0.51 29.67 -15.92
CA LEU A 1000 0.04 31.01 -15.74
C LEU A 1000 1.56 31.03 -15.68
N TYR A 1001 2.19 29.92 -15.31
CA TYR A 1001 3.61 29.88 -14.99
C TYR A 1001 4.31 28.67 -15.61
N ASP A 1002 5.41 28.95 -16.32
CA ASP A 1002 6.34 27.98 -16.87
C ASP A 1002 7.74 28.17 -16.28
N MET A 1003 8.61 27.18 -16.50
CA MET A 1003 10.03 27.19 -16.12
C MET A 1003 10.89 26.79 -17.34
N PRO A 1004 12.16 27.19 -17.38
CA PRO A 1004 13.08 26.69 -18.40
C PRO A 1004 13.23 25.16 -18.31
N LYS A 1005 13.27 24.51 -19.48
CA LYS A 1005 13.54 23.07 -19.61
C LYS A 1005 14.74 22.88 -20.53
N TRP A 1006 15.75 22.21 -20.02
CA TRP A 1006 16.97 21.90 -20.75
C TRP A 1006 17.05 20.41 -21.03
N ILE A 1007 17.32 20.07 -22.30
CA ILE A 1007 17.47 18.69 -22.74
C ILE A 1007 18.71 18.58 -23.64
N VAL A 1008 19.60 17.62 -23.37
CA VAL A 1008 20.61 17.18 -24.34
C VAL A 1008 20.22 15.82 -24.89
N ARG A 1009 19.95 15.78 -26.18
CA ARG A 1009 19.63 14.56 -26.91
C ARG A 1009 20.88 14.03 -27.62
N ARG A 1010 21.13 12.74 -27.47
CA ARG A 1010 22.03 11.95 -28.29
C ARG A 1010 21.20 10.92 -29.06
N ASP A 1011 21.38 10.89 -30.37
CA ASP A 1011 20.72 9.94 -31.28
C ASP A 1011 21.76 8.97 -31.87
N SER A 1012 21.37 7.70 -32.03
CA SER A 1012 22.14 6.73 -32.81
C SER A 1012 22.21 7.16 -34.28
N ARG A 1013 23.38 7.00 -34.90
CA ARG A 1013 23.59 7.37 -36.32
C ARG A 1013 23.33 6.22 -37.28
N ASP A 1014 23.57 5.00 -36.83
CA ASP A 1014 23.57 3.77 -37.63
C ASP A 1014 22.54 2.74 -37.13
N GLY A 1015 21.77 3.08 -36.10
CA GLY A 1015 20.79 2.18 -35.48
C GLY A 1015 21.41 1.21 -34.47
N SER A 1016 22.70 1.35 -34.14
CA SER A 1016 23.32 0.63 -33.03
C SER A 1016 22.89 1.20 -31.68
N ALA A 1017 22.93 0.36 -30.64
CA ALA A 1017 22.65 0.76 -29.28
C ALA A 1017 23.64 1.84 -28.81
N LEU A 1018 23.13 2.88 -28.15
CA LEU A 1018 23.97 3.94 -27.63
C LEU A 1018 24.68 3.49 -26.35
N ASP A 1019 25.93 3.88 -26.24
CA ASP A 1019 26.66 3.95 -24.99
C ASP A 1019 26.93 5.42 -24.70
N SER A 1020 26.48 5.94 -23.57
CA SER A 1020 26.56 7.37 -23.27
C SER A 1020 27.04 7.62 -21.86
N GLN A 1021 28.01 8.54 -21.75
CA GLN A 1021 28.45 9.11 -20.48
C GLN A 1021 28.22 10.63 -20.51
N PHE A 1022 27.19 11.09 -19.80
CA PHE A 1022 26.89 12.50 -19.61
C PHE A 1022 27.67 13.02 -18.41
N VAL A 1023 28.43 14.10 -18.61
CA VAL A 1023 29.22 14.75 -17.56
C VAL A 1023 28.77 16.20 -17.44
N HIS A 1024 28.34 16.60 -16.24
CA HIS A 1024 27.91 17.97 -15.98
C HIS A 1024 28.53 18.51 -14.71
N VAL A 1025 29.02 19.75 -14.76
CA VAL A 1025 29.51 20.48 -13.58
C VAL A 1025 28.59 21.66 -13.32
N MET A 1026 28.05 21.73 -12.10
CA MET A 1026 27.01 22.68 -11.72
C MET A 1026 27.46 23.52 -10.52
N GLU A 1027 27.53 24.83 -10.69
CA GLU A 1027 27.94 25.79 -9.66
C GLU A 1027 26.77 26.74 -9.33
N PRO A 1028 26.15 26.59 -8.14
CA PRO A 1028 25.25 27.58 -7.59
C PRO A 1028 25.99 28.87 -7.24
N PHE A 1029 25.37 30.03 -7.49
CA PHE A 1029 25.92 31.32 -7.10
C PHE A 1029 24.83 32.31 -6.66
N ALA A 1030 25.16 33.13 -5.67
CA ALA A 1030 24.26 34.14 -5.12
C ALA A 1030 24.01 35.31 -6.09
N ALA A 1031 22.90 36.04 -5.90
CA ALA A 1031 22.63 37.25 -6.65
C ALA A 1031 23.79 38.26 -6.60
N GLY A 1032 24.19 38.76 -7.78
CA GLY A 1032 25.27 39.74 -7.91
C GLY A 1032 26.69 39.18 -7.76
N VAL A 1033 26.84 37.88 -7.46
CA VAL A 1033 28.12 37.18 -7.41
C VAL A 1033 28.37 36.52 -8.76
N LYS A 1034 29.61 36.56 -9.25
CA LYS A 1034 30.01 35.84 -10.45
C LYS A 1034 30.37 34.39 -10.10
N PRO A 1035 30.01 33.40 -10.94
CA PRO A 1035 30.52 32.05 -10.82
C PRO A 1035 32.06 32.05 -10.76
N ALA A 1036 32.63 31.27 -9.86
CA ALA A 1036 34.06 31.09 -9.62
C ALA A 1036 34.70 30.10 -10.60
N ILE A 1037 33.96 29.13 -11.14
CA ILE A 1037 34.52 28.17 -12.10
C ILE A 1037 34.83 28.89 -13.42
N GLU A 1038 36.10 28.86 -13.79
CA GLU A 1038 36.62 29.46 -15.01
C GLU A 1038 36.67 28.45 -16.16
N ARG A 1039 36.98 27.19 -15.83
CA ARG A 1039 37.17 26.13 -16.84
C ARG A 1039 36.82 24.76 -16.29
N VAL A 1040 36.16 23.96 -17.12
CA VAL A 1040 35.92 22.53 -16.93
C VAL A 1040 36.48 21.77 -18.12
N GLU A 1041 37.24 20.71 -17.88
CA GLU A 1041 37.74 19.83 -18.94
C GLU A 1041 37.44 18.38 -18.56
N VAL A 1042 37.33 17.51 -19.57
CA VAL A 1042 37.14 16.06 -19.38
C VAL A 1042 38.32 15.34 -20.05
N PRO A 1043 39.50 15.24 -19.37
CA PRO A 1043 40.69 14.63 -19.98
C PRO A 1043 40.49 13.19 -20.45
N LEU A 1044 39.55 12.47 -19.85
CA LEU A 1044 39.20 11.10 -20.24
C LEU A 1044 37.70 10.88 -20.04
N SER A 1045 37.04 10.36 -21.08
CA SER A 1045 35.68 9.83 -21.01
C SER A 1045 35.65 8.53 -21.80
N ASP A 1046 35.83 7.41 -21.11
CA ASP A 1046 35.78 6.07 -21.67
C ASP A 1046 34.40 5.47 -21.39
N GLU A 1047 33.51 5.57 -22.39
CA GLU A 1047 32.13 5.10 -22.31
C GLU A 1047 32.09 3.58 -22.13
N ALA A 1048 32.93 2.83 -22.83
CA ALA A 1048 32.93 1.36 -22.77
C ALA A 1048 33.32 0.84 -21.37
N ALA A 1049 34.39 1.36 -20.79
CA ALA A 1049 34.82 0.99 -19.44
C ALA A 1049 34.08 1.75 -18.33
N LYS A 1050 33.19 2.70 -18.70
CA LYS A 1050 32.45 3.59 -17.79
C LYS A 1050 33.36 4.47 -16.92
N ARG A 1051 34.55 4.82 -17.42
CA ARG A 1051 35.58 5.58 -16.69
C ARG A 1051 35.56 7.05 -17.10
N ALA A 1052 35.76 7.95 -16.15
CA ALA A 1052 35.80 9.39 -16.40
C ALA A 1052 36.89 10.07 -15.59
N VAL A 1053 37.51 11.09 -16.17
CA VAL A 1053 38.35 12.07 -15.46
C VAL A 1053 37.85 13.46 -15.81
N VAL A 1054 37.57 14.27 -14.79
CA VAL A 1054 37.03 15.63 -14.91
C VAL A 1054 37.94 16.59 -14.15
N THR A 1055 38.29 17.71 -14.77
CA THR A 1055 39.05 18.79 -14.12
C THR A 1055 38.20 20.05 -14.00
N VAL A 1056 38.29 20.72 -12.86
CA VAL A 1056 37.58 21.96 -12.55
C VAL A 1056 38.58 22.99 -12.05
N THR A 1057 38.67 24.13 -12.74
CA THR A 1057 39.64 25.20 -12.42
C THR A 1057 38.92 26.49 -12.01
N TYR A 1058 39.36 27.07 -10.89
CA TYR A 1058 38.88 28.34 -10.34
C TYR A 1058 40.03 29.07 -9.62
N GLY A 1059 40.35 30.29 -10.03
CA GLY A 1059 41.51 31.01 -9.51
C GLY A 1059 42.80 30.20 -9.65
N SER A 1060 43.52 30.02 -8.53
CA SER A 1060 44.77 29.23 -8.49
C SER A 1060 44.55 27.72 -8.24
N VAL A 1061 43.31 27.25 -8.22
CA VAL A 1061 42.95 25.89 -7.83
C VAL A 1061 42.53 25.06 -9.04
N THR A 1062 43.01 23.83 -9.12
CA THR A 1062 42.54 22.83 -10.07
C THR A 1062 42.18 21.56 -9.32
N ASP A 1063 40.91 21.18 -9.39
CA ASP A 1063 40.39 19.93 -8.86
C ASP A 1063 40.33 18.88 -9.97
N VAL A 1064 40.75 17.65 -9.67
CA VAL A 1064 40.74 16.50 -10.58
C VAL A 1064 39.90 15.41 -9.93
N LEU A 1065 38.84 15.00 -10.59
CA LEU A 1065 37.96 13.90 -10.19
C LEU A 1065 38.19 12.72 -11.13
N MET A 1066 38.39 11.53 -10.57
CA MET A 1066 38.62 10.29 -11.28
C MET A 1066 37.56 9.27 -10.85
N SER A 1067 36.78 8.76 -11.80
CA SER A 1067 35.67 7.83 -11.55
C SER A 1067 35.87 6.54 -12.34
N ALA A 1068 35.90 5.40 -11.63
CA ALA A 1068 36.04 4.06 -12.18
C ALA A 1068 35.10 3.07 -11.45
N PRO A 1069 33.77 3.16 -11.66
CA PRO A 1069 32.76 2.47 -10.84
C PRO A 1069 32.91 0.94 -10.80
N HIS A 1070 33.32 0.34 -11.92
CA HIS A 1070 33.51 -1.11 -12.06
C HIS A 1070 34.96 -1.56 -11.82
N TYR A 1071 35.79 -0.76 -11.16
CA TYR A 1071 37.14 -1.22 -10.78
C TYR A 1071 37.05 -2.46 -9.88
N ASP A 1072 37.66 -3.54 -10.35
CA ASP A 1072 37.63 -4.89 -9.77
C ASP A 1072 39.02 -5.38 -9.29
N GLY A 1073 40.02 -4.50 -9.30
CA GLY A 1073 41.41 -4.84 -9.00
C GLY A 1073 42.28 -5.12 -10.23
N SER A 1074 41.73 -4.96 -11.45
CA SER A 1074 42.45 -5.12 -12.71
C SER A 1074 43.30 -3.89 -13.07
N GLU A 1075 43.02 -3.26 -14.23
CA GLU A 1075 43.82 -2.16 -14.76
C GLU A 1075 43.50 -0.82 -14.07
N PRO A 1076 44.52 -0.07 -13.61
CA PRO A 1076 44.34 1.26 -13.05
C PRO A 1076 43.76 2.24 -14.08
N LEU A 1077 42.94 3.18 -13.62
CA LEU A 1077 42.52 4.33 -14.41
C LEU A 1077 43.71 5.31 -14.52
N ARG A 1078 44.17 5.59 -15.73
CA ARG A 1078 45.30 6.50 -16.01
C ARG A 1078 44.87 7.67 -16.87
N ALA A 1079 45.25 8.88 -16.47
CA ALA A 1079 45.09 10.10 -17.27
C ALA A 1079 46.27 11.03 -17.02
N GLY A 1080 47.22 11.08 -17.96
CA GLY A 1080 48.45 11.84 -17.78
C GLY A 1080 49.28 11.33 -16.60
N GLU A 1081 49.58 12.20 -15.64
CA GLU A 1081 50.35 11.90 -14.42
C GLU A 1081 49.49 11.38 -13.26
N TRP A 1082 48.19 11.15 -13.50
CA TRP A 1082 47.26 10.67 -12.49
C TRP A 1082 46.93 9.20 -12.71
N GLU A 1083 46.96 8.44 -11.61
CA GLU A 1083 46.68 7.01 -11.61
C GLU A 1083 45.78 6.67 -10.42
N LEU A 1084 44.68 5.96 -10.67
CA LEU A 1084 43.75 5.47 -9.67
C LEU A 1084 43.63 3.94 -9.76
N GLU A 1085 43.96 3.26 -8.66
CA GLU A 1085 43.57 1.89 -8.36
C GLU A 1085 42.46 1.92 -7.31
N GLY A 1086 41.22 2.10 -7.77
CA GLY A 1086 40.06 2.27 -6.90
C GLY A 1086 38.82 2.72 -7.66
N LYS A 1087 37.71 2.85 -6.95
CA LYS A 1087 36.43 3.27 -7.56
C LYS A 1087 36.29 4.79 -7.73
N GLY A 1088 36.98 5.57 -6.92
CA GLY A 1088 36.96 7.03 -6.99
C GLY A 1088 38.25 7.65 -6.47
N GLY A 1089 38.70 8.73 -7.12
CA GLY A 1089 39.86 9.51 -6.72
C GLY A 1089 39.59 11.00 -6.88
N PHE A 1090 40.06 11.81 -5.94
CA PHE A 1090 39.99 13.26 -6.01
C PHE A 1090 41.35 13.85 -5.66
N ILE A 1091 41.83 14.82 -6.46
CA ILE A 1091 43.10 15.52 -6.26
C ILE A 1091 42.84 17.01 -6.39
N ARG A 1092 43.28 17.81 -5.43
CA ARG A 1092 43.23 19.28 -5.47
C ARG A 1092 44.63 19.83 -5.55
N PHE A 1093 44.88 20.60 -6.60
CA PHE A 1093 46.09 21.40 -6.79
C PHE A 1093 45.80 22.85 -6.39
N GLU A 1094 46.74 23.51 -5.72
CA GLU A 1094 46.74 24.95 -5.48
C GLU A 1094 48.09 25.50 -5.93
N ASN A 1095 48.09 26.44 -6.89
CA ASN A 1095 49.30 26.94 -7.55
C ASN A 1095 50.16 25.80 -8.17
N GLY A 1096 49.50 24.78 -8.74
CA GLY A 1096 50.18 23.62 -9.34
C GLY A 1096 50.73 22.60 -8.33
N VAL A 1097 50.56 22.81 -7.02
CA VAL A 1097 51.02 21.88 -5.97
C VAL A 1097 49.85 21.10 -5.41
N VAL A 1098 49.99 19.78 -5.27
CA VAL A 1098 48.97 18.91 -4.64
C VAL A 1098 48.78 19.32 -3.18
N ARG A 1099 47.56 19.73 -2.80
CA ARG A 1099 47.17 20.12 -1.44
C ARG A 1099 46.25 19.14 -0.75
N TYR A 1100 45.44 18.42 -1.51
CA TYR A 1100 44.52 17.43 -0.95
C TYR A 1100 44.33 16.28 -1.93
N MET A 1101 44.27 15.06 -1.39
CA MET A 1101 43.96 13.85 -2.12
C MET A 1101 42.95 13.01 -1.34
N MET A 1102 41.99 12.41 -2.05
CA MET A 1102 41.01 11.48 -1.48
C MET A 1102 40.87 10.25 -2.37
N LEU A 1103 41.04 9.07 -1.79
CA LEU A 1103 40.85 7.76 -2.42
C LEU A 1103 39.60 7.09 -1.83
N VAL A 1104 38.74 6.56 -2.69
CA VAL A 1104 37.50 5.86 -2.32
C VAL A 1104 37.48 4.46 -2.91
N GLY A 1105 37.30 3.45 -2.05
CA GLY A 1105 37.11 2.04 -2.44
C GLY A 1105 38.27 1.49 -3.28
N GLY A 1106 39.50 1.69 -2.83
CA GLY A 1106 40.71 1.37 -3.60
C GLY A 1106 42.00 1.28 -2.79
N SER A 1107 43.09 0.93 -3.46
CA SER A 1107 44.42 0.70 -2.90
C SER A 1107 45.40 1.85 -3.14
N ARG A 1108 45.27 2.59 -4.25
CA ARG A 1108 46.25 3.63 -4.60
C ARG A 1108 45.66 4.78 -5.40
N LEU A 1109 46.06 6.00 -5.05
CA LEU A 1109 45.87 7.21 -5.87
C LEU A 1109 47.20 7.95 -5.97
N THR A 1110 47.65 8.22 -7.20
CA THR A 1110 48.93 8.90 -7.47
C THR A 1110 48.69 10.16 -8.30
N ALA A 1111 49.44 11.22 -7.98
CA ALA A 1111 49.52 12.46 -8.73
C ALA A 1111 50.98 12.95 -8.73
N GLY A 1112 51.69 12.72 -9.84
CA GLY A 1112 53.12 13.02 -9.92
C GLY A 1112 53.94 12.23 -8.88
N ASP A 1113 54.62 12.92 -7.98
CA ASP A 1113 55.44 12.35 -6.90
C ASP A 1113 54.65 12.05 -5.61
N ARG A 1114 53.36 12.43 -5.54
CA ARG A 1114 52.50 12.19 -4.39
C ARG A 1114 51.65 10.94 -4.57
N THR A 1115 51.59 10.12 -3.53
CA THR A 1115 50.79 8.89 -3.53
C THR A 1115 50.02 8.75 -2.21
N VAL A 1116 48.75 8.41 -2.29
CA VAL A 1116 47.91 7.96 -1.18
C VAL A 1116 47.72 6.45 -1.30
N GLN A 1117 47.95 5.74 -0.19
CA GLN A 1117 47.80 4.30 -0.08
C GLN A 1117 46.53 3.98 0.73
N GLY A 1118 45.81 2.94 0.30
CA GLY A 1118 44.63 2.40 0.97
C GLY A 1118 44.69 0.89 1.07
N VAL A 1119 43.93 0.33 2.00
CA VAL A 1119 43.84 -1.12 2.21
C VAL A 1119 42.79 -1.80 1.33
N GLY A 1120 42.07 -1.04 0.49
CA GLY A 1120 40.92 -1.51 -0.28
C GLY A 1120 39.63 -1.62 0.56
N PRO A 1121 38.49 -1.94 -0.10
CA PRO A 1121 37.22 -2.14 0.58
C PRO A 1121 37.23 -3.41 1.43
N ILE A 1122 36.56 -3.37 2.57
CA ILE A 1122 36.33 -4.56 3.40
C ILE A 1122 35.03 -5.22 2.92
N THR A 1123 35.06 -6.51 2.62
CA THR A 1123 33.88 -7.28 2.19
C THR A 1123 33.75 -8.57 2.98
N GLY A 1124 32.54 -9.09 3.09
CA GLY A 1124 32.29 -10.37 3.74
C GLY A 1124 30.82 -10.79 3.69
N ILE A 1125 30.51 -11.91 4.35
CA ILE A 1125 29.17 -12.47 4.47
C ILE A 1125 28.59 -12.11 5.84
N ILE A 1126 27.30 -11.77 5.86
CA ILE A 1126 26.56 -11.52 7.09
C ILE A 1126 26.11 -12.88 7.65
N GLN A 1127 26.50 -13.17 8.89
CA GLN A 1127 26.19 -14.44 9.56
C GLN A 1127 24.87 -14.39 10.34
N ALA A 1128 24.56 -13.24 10.93
CA ALA A 1128 23.31 -13.00 11.64
C ALA A 1128 23.00 -11.49 11.71
N VAL A 1129 21.74 -11.18 11.98
CA VAL A 1129 21.28 -9.83 12.32
C VAL A 1129 20.83 -9.85 13.78
N ARG A 1130 21.41 -9.00 14.61
CA ARG A 1130 21.01 -8.80 15.99
C ARG A 1130 20.02 -7.64 16.06
N GLN A 1131 18.88 -7.88 16.69
CA GLN A 1131 17.86 -6.88 16.98
C GLN A 1131 18.07 -6.32 18.39
N PRO A 1132 17.71 -5.05 18.65
CA PRO A 1132 17.72 -4.48 19.99
C PRO A 1132 16.72 -5.23 20.90
N ASP A 1133 17.11 -5.47 22.16
CA ASP A 1133 16.22 -6.07 23.15
C ASP A 1133 15.46 -5.00 23.96
N ARG A 1134 14.60 -5.44 24.90
CA ARG A 1134 13.80 -4.55 25.76
C ARG A 1134 14.63 -3.73 26.76
N THR A 1135 15.89 -4.09 27.00
CA THR A 1135 16.80 -3.39 27.92
C THR A 1135 17.63 -2.32 27.21
N GLY A 1136 17.52 -2.24 25.89
CA GLY A 1136 18.24 -1.30 25.04
C GLY A 1136 19.41 -1.96 24.33
N GLY A 1137 19.61 -1.60 23.07
CA GLY A 1137 20.67 -2.09 22.21
C GLY A 1137 20.59 -1.43 20.83
N GLU A 1138 21.57 -1.67 19.98
CA GLU A 1138 21.55 -1.25 18.58
C GLU A 1138 21.30 -2.46 17.67
N HIS A 1139 20.72 -2.22 16.50
CA HIS A 1139 20.72 -3.21 15.44
C HIS A 1139 22.17 -3.47 15.01
N ALA A 1140 22.54 -4.74 14.78
CA ALA A 1140 23.91 -5.05 14.37
C ALA A 1140 23.99 -6.21 13.38
N LEU A 1141 24.96 -6.11 12.46
CA LEU A 1141 25.37 -7.22 11.60
C LEU A 1141 26.44 -8.03 12.31
N ILE A 1142 26.27 -9.34 12.38
CA ILE A 1142 27.29 -10.25 12.90
C ILE A 1142 28.07 -10.79 11.70
N VAL A 1143 29.37 -10.55 11.69
CA VAL A 1143 30.27 -10.92 10.57
C VAL A 1143 31.51 -11.66 11.11
N ASP A 1144 32.15 -12.44 10.26
CA ASP A 1144 33.42 -13.08 10.61
C ASP A 1144 34.60 -12.12 10.36
N GLY A 1145 35.64 -12.23 11.19
CA GLY A 1145 36.87 -11.46 11.04
C GLY A 1145 36.90 -10.17 11.86
N ASP A 1146 38.07 -9.53 11.87
CA ASP A 1146 38.32 -8.29 12.59
C ASP A 1146 37.95 -7.08 11.72
N ILE A 1147 37.03 -6.24 12.21
CA ILE A 1147 36.63 -5.00 11.54
C ILE A 1147 37.28 -3.84 12.31
N PRO A 1148 38.08 -2.99 11.66
CA PRO A 1148 38.80 -1.93 12.36
C PRO A 1148 37.85 -0.83 12.81
N ARG A 1149 38.04 -0.30 14.02
CA ARG A 1149 37.23 0.82 14.56
C ARG A 1149 37.20 2.08 13.69
N SER A 1150 38.16 2.24 12.78
CA SER A 1150 38.23 3.37 11.85
C SER A 1150 37.07 3.43 10.84
N VAL A 1151 36.23 2.39 10.75
CA VAL A 1151 35.02 2.42 9.91
C VAL A 1151 33.81 3.05 10.59
N VAL A 1152 33.84 3.32 11.89
CA VAL A 1152 32.74 3.99 12.60
C VAL A 1152 32.52 5.38 12.01
N GLY A 1153 31.26 5.72 11.73
CA GLY A 1153 30.86 6.95 11.01
C GLY A 1153 30.86 6.82 9.49
N ARG A 1154 31.33 5.70 8.93
CA ARG A 1154 31.19 5.35 7.51
C ARG A 1154 29.89 4.60 7.26
N TYR A 1155 29.70 4.15 6.02
CA TYR A 1155 28.55 3.35 5.62
C TYR A 1155 28.96 1.92 5.27
N VAL A 1156 28.12 0.97 5.66
CA VAL A 1156 28.14 -0.39 5.16
C VAL A 1156 27.05 -0.54 4.10
N VAL A 1157 27.43 -1.01 2.91
CA VAL A 1157 26.49 -1.40 1.86
C VAL A 1157 26.19 -2.88 2.02
N ILE A 1158 24.93 -3.22 2.25
CA ILE A 1158 24.43 -4.60 2.29
C ILE A 1158 23.96 -4.95 0.88
N THR A 1159 24.30 -6.15 0.40
CA THR A 1159 23.77 -6.73 -0.83
C THR A 1159 22.97 -7.98 -0.49
N HIS A 1160 21.69 -7.98 -0.83
CA HIS A 1160 20.77 -9.08 -0.63
C HIS A 1160 20.92 -10.15 -1.74
N PRO A 1161 20.40 -11.39 -1.55
CA PRO A 1161 20.53 -12.46 -2.55
C PRO A 1161 19.93 -12.15 -3.92
N ASP A 1162 18.99 -11.21 -4.02
CA ASP A 1162 18.41 -10.76 -5.28
C ASP A 1162 19.19 -9.62 -5.95
N GLY A 1163 20.35 -9.24 -5.41
CA GLY A 1163 21.22 -8.19 -5.94
C GLY A 1163 20.89 -6.77 -5.46
N THR A 1164 19.75 -6.56 -4.78
CA THR A 1164 19.38 -5.26 -4.25
C THR A 1164 20.33 -4.82 -3.13
N THR A 1165 20.56 -3.50 -3.01
CA THR A 1165 21.47 -2.95 -2.01
C THR A 1165 20.88 -1.83 -1.16
N ALA A 1166 21.32 -1.77 0.09
CA ALA A 1166 20.97 -0.72 1.06
C ALA A 1166 22.22 -0.31 1.86
N ALA A 1167 22.39 0.99 2.12
CA ALA A 1167 23.56 1.52 2.82
C ALA A 1167 23.20 2.08 4.20
N TYR A 1168 23.85 1.60 5.26
CA TYR A 1168 23.56 2.01 6.64
C TYR A 1168 24.78 2.68 7.29
N PRO A 1169 24.60 3.75 8.09
CA PRO A 1169 25.70 4.31 8.87
C PRO A 1169 26.17 3.30 9.94
N ILE A 1170 27.48 3.15 10.09
CA ILE A 1170 28.10 2.30 11.10
C ILE A 1170 28.23 3.11 12.40
N ALA A 1171 27.42 2.75 13.39
CA ALA A 1171 27.39 3.38 14.70
C ALA A 1171 28.48 2.83 15.65
N SER A 1172 28.79 1.53 15.54
CA SER A 1172 29.76 0.87 16.43
C SER A 1172 30.41 -0.34 15.78
N VAL A 1173 31.56 -0.75 16.34
CA VAL A 1173 32.24 -2.01 15.98
C VAL A 1173 32.73 -2.69 17.25
N THR A 1174 32.20 -3.89 17.53
CA THR A 1174 32.44 -4.62 18.78
C THR A 1174 32.89 -6.06 18.50
N PRO A 1175 34.14 -6.43 18.80
CA PRO A 1175 34.60 -7.81 18.73
C PRO A 1175 33.82 -8.73 19.68
N LEU A 1176 33.46 -9.92 19.22
CA LEU A 1176 32.76 -10.95 19.98
C LEU A 1176 33.74 -12.08 20.33
N ALA A 1177 34.32 -12.02 21.53
CA ALA A 1177 35.19 -13.07 22.03
C ALA A 1177 34.37 -14.17 22.75
N PRO A 1178 34.70 -15.47 22.58
CA PRO A 1178 35.84 -16.04 21.84
C PRO A 1178 35.53 -16.45 20.38
N SER A 1179 34.41 -16.03 19.77
CA SER A 1179 33.97 -16.56 18.47
C SER A 1179 34.78 -16.06 17.26
N GLY A 1180 35.63 -15.04 17.42
CA GLY A 1180 36.38 -14.44 16.30
C GLY A 1180 35.50 -13.64 15.33
N GLN A 1181 34.28 -13.31 15.77
CA GLN A 1181 33.29 -12.53 15.03
C GLN A 1181 33.31 -11.08 15.48
N THR A 1182 32.74 -10.20 14.67
CA THR A 1182 32.55 -8.80 14.99
C THR A 1182 31.08 -8.40 14.80
N ALA A 1183 30.54 -7.64 15.75
CA ALA A 1183 29.26 -6.97 15.60
C ALA A 1183 29.48 -5.57 15.04
N ILE A 1184 28.92 -5.28 13.86
CA ILE A 1184 28.85 -3.95 13.25
C ILE A 1184 27.51 -3.34 13.63
N GLY A 1185 27.52 -2.39 14.57
CA GLY A 1185 26.34 -1.64 14.99
C GLY A 1185 25.88 -0.65 13.92
N LEU A 1186 24.56 -0.59 13.68
CA LEU A 1186 23.94 0.24 12.64
C LEU A 1186 23.09 1.36 13.26
N ASP A 1187 23.14 2.55 12.65
CA ASP A 1187 22.18 3.62 12.89
C ASP A 1187 20.93 3.41 12.01
N GLY A 1188 20.09 2.46 12.41
CA GLY A 1188 18.87 2.08 11.69
C GLY A 1188 18.58 0.57 11.74
N ASP A 1189 17.33 0.19 11.48
CA ASP A 1189 16.95 -1.22 11.36
C ASP A 1189 17.31 -1.71 9.94
N PRO A 1190 18.20 -2.72 9.79
CA PRO A 1190 18.50 -3.28 8.47
C PRO A 1190 17.29 -3.96 7.81
N GLY A 1191 16.21 -4.20 8.57
CA GLY A 1191 14.91 -4.54 8.02
C GLY A 1191 14.73 -6.00 7.65
N PHE A 1192 15.67 -6.90 7.96
CA PHE A 1192 15.57 -8.34 7.65
C PHE A 1192 16.06 -9.25 8.78
N LEU A 1193 15.60 -10.51 8.76
CA LEU A 1193 15.99 -11.57 9.68
C LEU A 1193 16.13 -12.91 8.94
N TYR A 1194 16.96 -13.80 9.48
CA TYR A 1194 17.00 -15.20 9.05
C TYR A 1194 15.85 -16.00 9.68
N ALA A 1195 15.30 -16.96 8.93
CA ALA A 1195 14.15 -17.75 9.38
C ALA A 1195 14.46 -18.68 10.58
N ASP A 1196 15.69 -19.18 10.67
CA ASP A 1196 16.18 -19.96 11.81
C ASP A 1196 17.29 -19.16 12.52
N ALA A 1197 16.99 -18.61 13.70
CA ALA A 1197 17.93 -17.83 14.48
C ALA A 1197 19.04 -18.68 15.14
N ALA A 1198 18.87 -20.01 15.23
CA ALA A 1198 19.74 -20.90 16.00
C ALA A 1198 20.79 -21.65 15.15
N ALA A 1199 20.65 -21.66 13.82
CA ALA A 1199 21.60 -22.34 12.93
C ALA A 1199 22.93 -21.56 12.79
N SER A 1200 24.02 -22.10 13.35
CA SER A 1200 25.40 -21.65 13.09
C SER A 1200 26.00 -22.44 11.91
N GLY A 1201 26.40 -21.77 10.82
CA GLY A 1201 27.06 -22.41 9.67
C GLY A 1201 26.85 -21.67 8.34
N ALA A 1202 27.61 -22.08 7.31
CA ALA A 1202 27.70 -21.38 6.02
C ALA A 1202 26.33 -21.10 5.35
N ALA A 1203 26.17 -19.87 4.88
CA ALA A 1203 24.91 -19.23 4.47
C ALA A 1203 24.30 -19.70 3.13
N ALA A 1204 24.90 -20.67 2.43
CA ALA A 1204 24.37 -21.16 1.15
C ALA A 1204 23.04 -21.90 1.35
N GLY A 1205 21.94 -21.29 0.92
CA GLY A 1205 20.59 -21.87 1.02
C GLY A 1205 19.80 -21.51 2.28
N ARG A 1206 20.29 -20.59 3.13
CA ARG A 1206 19.54 -20.15 4.31
C ARG A 1206 18.40 -19.21 3.89
N SER A 1207 17.20 -19.47 4.41
CA SER A 1207 16.05 -18.59 4.21
C SER A 1207 16.13 -17.37 5.12
N SER A 1208 15.75 -16.22 4.58
CA SER A 1208 15.68 -14.93 5.27
C SER A 1208 14.51 -14.12 4.71
N ARG A 1209 14.06 -13.12 5.47
CA ARG A 1209 12.94 -12.27 5.06
C ARG A 1209 13.05 -10.86 5.62
N MET A 1210 12.47 -9.91 4.91
CA MET A 1210 12.21 -8.58 5.45
C MET A 1210 11.18 -8.66 6.59
N THR A 1211 11.36 -7.83 7.60
CA THR A 1211 10.47 -7.71 8.77
C THR A 1211 9.37 -6.68 8.57
N HIS A 1212 9.52 -5.84 7.54
CA HIS A 1212 8.64 -4.74 7.17
C HIS A 1212 8.30 -4.84 5.68
N PHE A 1213 7.41 -3.99 5.17
CA PHE A 1213 7.08 -3.95 3.75
C PHE A 1213 8.37 -3.75 2.90
N PRO A 1214 8.53 -4.43 1.75
CA PRO A 1214 7.58 -5.34 1.08
C PRO A 1214 7.50 -6.77 1.64
N GLY A 1215 8.26 -7.14 2.66
CA GLY A 1215 8.25 -8.52 3.18
C GLY A 1215 8.90 -9.52 2.22
N THR A 1216 9.88 -9.08 1.42
CA THR A 1216 10.63 -9.95 0.50
C THR A 1216 11.29 -11.09 1.27
N GLU A 1217 11.21 -12.29 0.71
CA GLU A 1217 11.90 -13.47 1.23
C GLU A 1217 13.03 -13.85 0.27
N TRP A 1218 14.15 -14.28 0.82
CA TRP A 1218 15.30 -14.72 0.05
C TRP A 1218 15.82 -16.05 0.54
N THR A 1219 16.42 -16.79 -0.38
CA THR A 1219 17.25 -17.95 -0.08
C THR A 1219 18.66 -17.66 -0.55
N GLY A 1220 19.63 -17.63 0.36
CA GLY A 1220 21.02 -17.34 0.04
C GLY A 1220 21.71 -16.45 1.05
N SER A 1221 22.94 -16.05 0.70
CA SER A 1221 23.80 -15.24 1.55
C SER A 1221 23.59 -13.76 1.34
N HIS A 1222 23.48 -13.00 2.42
CA HIS A 1222 23.63 -11.55 2.40
C HIS A 1222 25.11 -11.20 2.53
N SER A 1223 25.59 -10.26 1.73
CA SER A 1223 26.98 -9.79 1.81
C SER A 1223 27.04 -8.33 2.24
N PHE A 1224 28.19 -7.90 2.71
CA PHE A 1224 28.43 -6.50 3.05
C PHE A 1224 29.72 -5.99 2.39
N ARG A 1225 29.75 -4.68 2.14
CA ARG A 1225 30.92 -3.93 1.66
C ARG A 1225 31.05 -2.63 2.43
N ILE A 1226 32.26 -2.33 2.91
CA ILE A 1226 32.62 -1.05 3.50
C ILE A 1226 33.74 -0.47 2.64
N ASP A 1227 33.44 0.60 1.90
CA ASP A 1227 34.47 1.29 1.12
C ASP A 1227 35.45 2.00 2.05
N ASN A 1228 36.75 1.80 1.81
CA ASN A 1228 37.75 2.61 2.48
C ASN A 1228 37.74 4.02 1.87
N VAL A 1229 37.77 5.01 2.74
CA VAL A 1229 37.99 6.41 2.37
C VAL A 1229 39.31 6.84 3.00
N VAL A 1230 40.26 7.27 2.19
CA VAL A 1230 41.57 7.75 2.66
C VAL A 1230 41.77 9.17 2.18
N THR A 1231 41.91 10.11 3.10
CA THR A 1231 42.11 11.52 2.82
C THR A 1231 43.47 11.96 3.34
N VAL A 1232 44.22 12.73 2.54
CA VAL A 1232 45.52 13.28 2.91
C VAL A 1232 45.55 14.74 2.52
N SER A 1233 45.89 15.61 3.49
CA SER A 1233 46.14 17.03 3.26
C SER A 1233 47.64 17.30 3.34
N PHE A 1234 48.18 18.05 2.40
CA PHE A 1234 49.59 18.45 2.38
C PHE A 1234 49.72 19.89 2.88
N PRO A 1235 50.67 20.18 3.79
CA PRO A 1235 50.81 21.51 4.39
C PRO A 1235 51.06 22.58 3.32
N ARG A 1236 50.53 23.79 3.55
CA ARG A 1236 51.00 25.00 2.86
C ARG A 1236 52.39 25.30 3.41
N GLU A 1237 53.39 25.33 2.54
CA GLU A 1237 54.75 25.76 2.92
C GLU A 1237 54.77 27.24 3.30
#